data_AF-A0AAP0J560-F1
#
_entry.id   AF-A0AAP0J560-F1
#
_cell.length_a   1.000
_cell.length_b   1.000
_cell.length_c   1.000
_cell.angle_alpha   90.00
_cell.angle_beta   90.00
_cell.angle_gamma   90.00
#
_symmetry.space_group_name_H-M   'P 1'
#
loop_
_entity.id
_entity.type
_entity.pdbx_description
1 polymer ?
#
loop_
_entity_poly.entity_id
_entity_poly.type
_entity_poly.pdbx_seq_one_letter_code
_entity_poly.pdbx_strand_id
1 'polypeptide(L)'
;MAATLIALTFFLLITTLTSSTITTNDTAALALFRSQTDRHGNLLANWTRGNACSSSWYGVKCGASGRVIALSLPSLDLRGPLDSLAHLDQLRLLNLHDNRLNGSLLPITKYCTNLKLLYLSKNELSGEIPPEIGSLKRLARLDLSNNNLNGSIPREVSKLHRLATARLQDNVLTGLVPNELLSMPKLKELNLSNNKLYGKVPQGLQRVFGVGSLVGNAGLCGSKPWPNCSISSTPSPLPSSSSSSSSQGSSPDESVVPSNPSSLPMTTLPGRVGGSSPPLTTYGSRGKLSTGAIVGIVCGNIAAVVLIGAIVMTCMCRRRRRSRESYNINWGGEEENESNKGSKEESSEDRRSKLVFFDKTKAFELEELLRASAEMLGKGNLGTVYKAMLENGSSFAVKRLKEANTCSKKEFENCMDLIWKLKHPNIVSLRAYYYAKEEKLLVYDYLHNGSLHSLLHGNRGPGRIPLDWTTRLSIVLGAAQGLSKIHDQMIDNTNLPHGNLKSSNVLVDKDGVACISDFGLALLLSPIQTTARLGGYRAPEQAQTRKLSIKSDVYSFGVLLLEVLTGRAPTLNFPPPSANVRDDEEQGVDLPRWVRSVVRDEWTAEVFDTELLRYKNIEEEMVALLHVALACAAEQPEKRPSMGEVVKMVEEIRVVQSPLGDEFDGSSNSTRSPSLAVTEDSRVSS
;
A
#
# COMPACT_ATOMS: atom_id res chain seq x y z
N MET A 1 48.71 40.69 -30.07
CA MET A 1 47.34 40.15 -29.96
C MET A 1 47.24 38.62 -29.91
N ALA A 2 48.28 37.85 -30.29
CA ALA A 2 48.22 36.38 -30.24
C ALA A 2 48.49 35.76 -28.86
N ALA A 3 49.32 36.39 -28.02
CA ALA A 3 49.67 35.85 -26.69
C ALA A 3 48.55 36.02 -25.64
N THR A 4 47.72 37.05 -25.77
CA THR A 4 46.59 37.31 -24.86
C THR A 4 45.40 36.39 -25.11
N LEU A 5 45.22 35.88 -26.33
CA LEU A 5 44.14 34.96 -26.67
C LEU A 5 44.41 33.53 -26.14
N ILE A 6 45.68 33.11 -26.09
CA ILE A 6 46.09 31.79 -25.58
C ILE A 6 46.01 31.74 -24.04
N ALA A 7 46.29 32.85 -23.35
CA ALA A 7 46.13 32.94 -21.91
C ALA A 7 44.65 32.90 -21.48
N LEU A 8 43.75 33.52 -22.26
CA LEU A 8 42.30 33.49 -22.02
C LEU A 8 41.68 32.12 -22.29
N THR A 9 42.15 31.37 -23.29
CA THR A 9 41.69 29.99 -23.52
C THR A 9 42.21 29.01 -22.48
N PHE A 10 43.43 29.20 -21.96
CA PHE A 10 43.96 28.38 -20.86
C PHE A 10 43.28 28.70 -19.51
N PHE A 11 42.91 29.95 -19.26
CA PHE A 11 42.16 30.36 -18.06
C PHE A 11 40.68 29.93 -18.13
N LEU A 12 40.05 29.93 -19.32
CA LEU A 12 38.72 29.30 -19.49
C LEU A 12 38.77 27.77 -19.39
N LEU A 13 39.87 27.12 -19.82
CA LEU A 13 40.02 25.68 -19.64
C LEU A 13 40.23 25.31 -18.15
N ILE A 14 41.01 26.10 -17.41
CA ILE A 14 41.29 25.87 -15.98
C ILE A 14 40.11 26.25 -15.07
N THR A 15 39.28 27.23 -15.45
CA THR A 15 38.02 27.53 -14.73
C THR A 15 36.89 26.56 -15.06
N THR A 16 37.01 25.73 -16.11
CA THR A 16 36.18 24.54 -16.31
C THR A 16 36.77 23.25 -15.70
N LEU A 17 37.92 23.34 -15.02
CA LEU A 17 38.60 22.19 -14.40
C LEU A 17 38.65 22.26 -12.86
N THR A 18 37.79 23.05 -12.23
CA THR A 18 37.43 22.86 -10.81
C THR A 18 36.03 22.26 -10.70
N SER A 19 35.99 21.05 -10.12
CA SER A 19 34.82 20.20 -9.83
C SER A 19 34.24 19.38 -10.99
N SER A 20 35.02 18.44 -11.51
CA SER A 20 34.45 17.23 -12.12
C SER A 20 35.21 15.98 -11.70
N THR A 21 35.14 15.65 -10.40
CA THR A 21 35.60 14.37 -9.86
C THR A 21 34.39 13.48 -9.54
N ILE A 22 34.16 12.48 -10.41
CA ILE A 22 33.50 11.18 -10.12
C ILE A 22 32.13 11.26 -9.41
N THR A 23 31.03 11.46 -10.15
CA THR A 23 29.65 11.36 -9.58
C THR A 23 28.61 10.66 -10.48
N THR A 24 29.02 9.97 -11.55
CA THR A 24 28.11 9.50 -12.62
C THR A 24 27.36 8.18 -12.37
N ASN A 25 27.50 7.51 -11.22
CA ASN A 25 26.82 6.22 -10.99
C ASN A 25 25.45 6.38 -10.29
N ASP A 26 25.39 7.12 -9.18
CA ASP A 26 24.17 7.16 -8.35
C ASP A 26 23.00 7.86 -9.06
N THR A 27 23.27 8.99 -9.73
CA THR A 27 22.23 9.71 -10.49
C THR A 27 21.70 8.85 -11.64
N ALA A 28 22.58 8.12 -12.34
CA ALA A 28 22.17 7.22 -13.42
C ALA A 28 21.35 6.04 -12.90
N ALA A 29 21.74 5.46 -11.76
CA ALA A 29 21.01 4.39 -11.09
C ALA A 29 19.60 4.84 -10.66
N LEU A 30 19.48 6.03 -10.08
CA LEU A 30 18.19 6.62 -9.70
C LEU A 30 17.35 6.98 -10.93
N ALA A 31 17.94 7.53 -11.99
CA ALA A 31 17.23 7.81 -13.23
C ALA A 31 16.71 6.52 -13.89
N LEU A 32 17.51 5.46 -13.87
CA LEU A 32 17.11 4.13 -14.35
C LEU A 32 15.98 3.57 -13.50
N PHE A 33 16.11 3.62 -12.16
CA PHE A 33 15.05 3.21 -11.23
C PHE A 33 13.75 3.93 -11.57
N ARG A 34 13.74 5.25 -11.65
CA ARG A 34 12.56 6.02 -12.05
C ARG A 34 12.00 5.56 -13.40
N SER A 35 12.83 5.42 -14.42
CA SER A 35 12.36 5.00 -15.75
C SER A 35 11.67 3.65 -15.75
N GLN A 36 12.06 2.75 -14.83
CA GLN A 36 11.48 1.43 -14.67
C GLN A 36 10.25 1.43 -13.77
N THR A 37 10.21 2.33 -12.77
CA THR A 37 9.26 2.22 -11.66
C THR A 37 8.20 3.30 -11.57
N ASP A 38 8.45 4.47 -12.15
CA ASP A 38 7.57 5.64 -12.08
C ASP A 38 6.68 5.74 -13.32
N ARG A 39 5.77 4.79 -13.49
CA ARG A 39 4.83 4.76 -14.64
C ARG A 39 3.88 5.98 -14.66
N HIS A 40 3.56 6.52 -13.49
CA HIS A 40 2.61 7.61 -13.33
C HIS A 40 3.27 9.00 -13.36
N GLY A 41 4.61 9.06 -13.45
CA GLY A 41 5.35 10.32 -13.54
C GLY A 41 5.41 11.10 -12.23
N ASN A 42 5.19 10.45 -11.09
CA ASN A 42 5.21 11.04 -9.75
C ASN A 42 6.57 11.67 -9.41
N LEU A 43 7.65 11.14 -9.99
CA LEU A 43 9.02 11.64 -9.80
C LEU A 43 9.49 12.48 -10.99
N LEU A 44 8.80 12.46 -12.13
CA LEU A 44 9.25 13.05 -13.40
C LEU A 44 9.57 14.55 -13.28
N ALA A 45 8.75 15.31 -12.56
CA ALA A 45 8.93 16.77 -12.42
C ALA A 45 10.26 17.14 -11.73
N ASN A 46 10.78 16.26 -10.86
CA ASN A 46 11.93 16.56 -10.02
C ASN A 46 13.17 15.73 -10.42
N TRP A 47 13.01 14.45 -10.77
CA TRP A 47 14.09 13.51 -11.12
C TRP A 47 14.45 13.51 -12.62
N THR A 48 14.48 14.69 -13.24
CA THR A 48 14.80 14.85 -14.66
C THR A 48 15.89 15.86 -14.94
N ARG A 49 16.15 16.79 -14.02
CA ARG A 49 17.13 17.86 -14.22
C ARG A 49 18.27 17.74 -13.22
N GLY A 50 19.48 17.93 -13.75
CA GLY A 50 20.72 17.99 -12.99
C GLY A 50 21.12 16.67 -12.32
N ASN A 51 22.08 16.77 -11.39
CA ASN A 51 22.57 15.64 -10.61
C ASN A 51 21.68 15.45 -9.38
N ALA A 52 21.40 14.19 -9.01
CA ALA A 52 20.47 13.88 -7.93
C ALA A 52 20.82 14.56 -6.60
N CYS A 53 22.12 14.75 -6.32
CA CYS A 53 22.60 15.38 -5.10
C CYS A 53 22.60 16.90 -5.17
N SER A 54 23.02 17.51 -6.29
CA SER A 54 23.07 18.97 -6.40
C SER A 54 21.70 19.59 -6.66
N SER A 55 20.79 18.84 -7.30
CA SER A 55 19.43 19.28 -7.60
C SER A 55 18.41 18.84 -6.54
N SER A 56 18.87 18.34 -5.39
CA SER A 56 18.04 17.93 -4.24
C SER A 56 16.82 17.11 -4.66
N TRP A 57 17.08 15.98 -5.32
CA TRP A 57 15.99 15.14 -5.81
C TRP A 57 15.07 14.69 -4.67
N TYR A 58 13.77 14.73 -4.89
CA TYR A 58 12.76 14.38 -3.89
C TYR A 58 13.06 12.99 -3.34
N GLY A 59 13.09 12.88 -2.00
CA GLY A 59 13.39 11.64 -1.31
C GLY A 59 14.87 11.22 -1.33
N VAL A 60 15.76 11.95 -1.99
CA VAL A 60 17.21 11.62 -2.08
C VAL A 60 18.00 12.49 -1.11
N LYS A 61 18.80 11.86 -0.25
CA LYS A 61 19.78 12.55 0.59
C LYS A 61 21.19 12.09 0.24
N CYS A 62 22.09 13.05 0.05
CA CYS A 62 23.49 12.77 -0.23
C CYS A 62 24.39 13.11 0.95
N GLY A 63 25.50 12.37 1.05
CA GLY A 63 26.55 12.65 2.03
C GLY A 63 27.49 13.76 1.56
N ALA A 64 28.44 14.14 2.42
CA ALA A 64 29.46 15.14 2.12
C ALA A 64 30.32 14.82 0.88
N SER A 65 30.41 13.53 0.50
CA SER A 65 31.11 13.06 -0.70
C SER A 65 30.28 13.16 -1.99
N GLY A 66 29.07 13.70 -1.94
CA GLY A 66 28.17 13.75 -3.10
C GLY A 66 27.60 12.38 -3.53
N ARG A 67 27.71 11.36 -2.68
CA ARG A 67 27.12 10.02 -2.89
C ARG A 67 25.77 9.91 -2.20
N VAL A 68 24.84 9.15 -2.76
CA VAL A 68 23.51 8.94 -2.20
C VAL A 68 23.61 8.06 -0.95
N ILE A 69 23.13 8.57 0.17
CA ILE A 69 23.16 7.88 1.48
C ILE A 69 21.76 7.56 2.01
N ALA A 70 20.71 8.22 1.52
CA ALA A 70 19.34 7.86 1.83
C ALA A 70 18.44 8.01 0.61
N LEU A 71 17.52 7.07 0.44
CA LEU A 71 16.43 7.13 -0.51
C LEU A 71 15.12 6.84 0.24
N SER A 72 14.18 7.78 0.23
CA SER A 72 12.89 7.67 0.89
C SER A 72 11.76 8.10 -0.04
N LEU A 73 11.03 7.12 -0.56
CA LEU A 73 9.94 7.29 -1.52
C LEU A 73 8.72 6.41 -1.13
N PRO A 74 8.14 6.59 0.07
CA PRO A 74 6.98 5.80 0.48
C PRO A 74 5.72 6.24 -0.26
N SER A 75 4.78 5.31 -0.48
CA SER A 75 3.41 5.63 -0.92
C SER A 75 3.29 6.37 -2.26
N LEU A 76 4.15 6.07 -3.24
CA LEU A 76 4.17 6.72 -4.55
C LEU A 76 3.63 5.85 -5.71
N ASP A 77 2.98 4.72 -5.39
CA ASP A 77 2.51 3.71 -6.36
C ASP A 77 3.60 3.21 -7.32
N LEU A 78 4.88 3.24 -6.92
CA LEU A 78 6.00 2.80 -7.76
C LEU A 78 5.91 1.30 -8.02
N ARG A 79 6.19 0.87 -9.26
CA ARG A 79 6.07 -0.53 -9.71
C ARG A 79 7.40 -1.07 -10.20
N GLY A 80 7.57 -2.38 -10.34
CA GLY A 80 8.78 -2.92 -10.98
C GLY A 80 9.96 -3.13 -10.02
N PRO A 81 11.15 -3.45 -10.57
CA PRO A 81 12.22 -4.10 -9.81
C PRO A 81 13.11 -3.15 -9.00
N LEU A 82 13.87 -3.71 -8.06
CA LEU A 82 14.86 -3.01 -7.23
C LEU A 82 16.28 -3.00 -7.81
N ASP A 83 16.53 -3.71 -8.91
CA ASP A 83 17.86 -4.03 -9.44
C ASP A 83 18.74 -2.80 -9.69
N SER A 84 18.17 -1.72 -10.23
CA SER A 84 18.91 -0.50 -10.53
C SER A 84 19.51 0.16 -9.28
N LEU A 85 18.86 -0.01 -8.12
CA LEU A 85 19.32 0.54 -6.83
C LEU A 85 20.55 -0.19 -6.27
N ALA A 86 20.93 -1.35 -6.80
CA ALA A 86 22.14 -2.08 -6.39
C ALA A 86 23.42 -1.25 -6.54
N HIS A 87 23.42 -0.24 -7.41
CA HIS A 87 24.58 0.63 -7.64
C HIS A 87 24.76 1.70 -6.56
N LEU A 88 23.79 1.86 -5.64
CA LEU A 88 23.85 2.79 -4.51
C LEU A 88 24.59 2.14 -3.31
N ASP A 89 25.89 1.90 -3.47
CA ASP A 89 26.73 1.18 -2.48
C ASP A 89 26.95 1.96 -1.15
N GLN A 90 26.73 3.27 -1.15
CA GLN A 90 26.83 4.13 0.04
C GLN A 90 25.51 4.29 0.80
N LEU A 91 24.44 3.62 0.35
CA LEU A 91 23.11 3.74 0.92
C LEU A 91 23.06 3.26 2.37
N ARG A 92 22.48 4.09 3.24
CA ARG A 92 22.32 3.85 4.69
C ARG A 92 20.85 3.72 5.07
N LEU A 93 19.96 4.41 4.38
CA LEU A 93 18.51 4.32 4.55
C LEU A 93 17.89 4.04 3.18
N LEU A 94 17.14 2.95 3.08
CA LEU A 94 16.25 2.69 1.96
C LEU A 94 14.83 2.55 2.49
N ASN A 95 13.97 3.47 2.10
CA ASN A 95 12.57 3.48 2.47
C ASN A 95 11.69 3.56 1.21
N LEU A 96 11.11 2.43 0.85
CA LEU A 96 10.21 2.29 -0.31
C LEU A 96 8.89 1.63 0.11
N HIS A 97 8.50 1.77 1.38
CA HIS A 97 7.30 1.10 1.88
C HIS A 97 6.01 1.61 1.21
N ASP A 98 4.99 0.76 1.18
CA ASP A 98 3.67 1.05 0.61
C ASP A 98 3.73 1.47 -0.87
N ASN A 99 4.45 0.69 -1.66
CA ASN A 99 4.47 0.79 -3.12
C ASN A 99 4.00 -0.54 -3.73
N ARG A 100 4.26 -0.76 -5.03
CA ARG A 100 3.99 -2.01 -5.75
C ARG A 100 5.25 -2.56 -6.40
N LEU A 101 6.39 -2.37 -5.74
CA LEU A 101 7.67 -2.84 -6.23
C LEU A 101 7.70 -4.37 -6.19
N ASN A 102 8.30 -4.97 -7.21
CA ASN A 102 8.39 -6.41 -7.37
C ASN A 102 9.86 -6.84 -7.55
N GLY A 103 10.08 -8.11 -7.88
CA GLY A 103 11.43 -8.69 -7.95
C GLY A 103 11.92 -9.19 -6.59
N SER A 104 13.23 -9.45 -6.52
CA SER A 104 13.87 -10.10 -5.37
C SER A 104 14.69 -9.12 -4.53
N LEU A 105 15.03 -9.52 -3.30
CA LEU A 105 15.87 -8.74 -2.38
C LEU A 105 17.37 -8.80 -2.73
N LEU A 106 17.80 -9.76 -3.56
CA LEU A 106 19.21 -10.04 -3.83
C LEU A 106 20.04 -8.82 -4.25
N PRO A 107 19.57 -7.94 -5.17
CA PRO A 107 20.36 -6.78 -5.57
C PRO A 107 20.68 -5.84 -4.39
N ILE A 108 19.72 -5.63 -3.49
CA ILE A 108 19.92 -4.75 -2.32
C ILE A 108 20.80 -5.44 -1.28
N THR A 109 20.51 -6.70 -0.95
CA THR A 109 21.23 -7.41 0.12
C THR A 109 22.67 -7.75 -0.25
N LYS A 110 22.98 -7.86 -1.55
CA LYS A 110 24.33 -8.18 -2.03
C LYS A 110 25.24 -6.94 -2.12
N TYR A 111 24.71 -5.81 -2.58
CA TYR A 111 25.54 -4.65 -2.94
C TYR A 111 25.47 -3.49 -1.94
N CYS A 112 24.33 -3.26 -1.27
CA CYS A 112 24.13 -2.11 -0.37
C CYS A 112 24.58 -2.39 1.08
N THR A 113 25.83 -2.81 1.28
CA THR A 113 26.36 -3.29 2.59
C THR A 113 26.39 -2.23 3.71
N ASN A 114 26.26 -0.94 3.37
CA ASN A 114 26.22 0.17 4.31
C ASN A 114 24.85 0.42 4.96
N LEU A 115 23.81 -0.32 4.56
CA LEU A 115 22.45 -0.13 5.04
C LEU A 115 22.34 -0.26 6.56
N LYS A 116 21.63 0.71 7.15
CA LYS A 116 21.24 0.76 8.56
C LYS A 116 19.74 0.56 8.71
N LEU A 117 18.95 1.12 7.80
CA LEU A 117 17.49 1.09 7.83
C LEU A 117 16.98 0.62 6.48
N LEU A 118 16.24 -0.49 6.47
CA LEU A 118 15.65 -1.06 5.25
C LEU A 118 14.15 -1.27 5.47
N TYR A 119 13.35 -0.44 4.81
CA TYR A 119 11.89 -0.47 4.87
C TYR A 119 11.32 -0.73 3.47
N LEU A 120 10.89 -1.97 3.24
CA LEU A 120 10.31 -2.44 1.98
C LEU A 120 8.91 -3.05 2.20
N SER A 121 8.28 -2.76 3.33
CA SER A 121 6.98 -3.33 3.66
C SER A 121 5.87 -2.87 2.73
N LYS A 122 4.80 -3.67 2.63
CA LYS A 122 3.66 -3.40 1.74
C LYS A 122 4.10 -3.17 0.29
N ASN A 123 4.78 -4.15 -0.28
CA ASN A 123 5.15 -4.18 -1.70
C ASN A 123 4.71 -5.53 -2.31
N GLU A 124 5.12 -5.80 -3.54
CA GLU A 124 4.86 -7.05 -4.26
C GLU A 124 6.15 -7.88 -4.43
N LEU A 125 7.14 -7.69 -3.55
CA LEU A 125 8.44 -8.39 -3.60
C LEU A 125 8.25 -9.89 -3.41
N SER A 126 9.03 -10.69 -4.13
CA SER A 126 8.89 -12.15 -4.16
C SER A 126 10.25 -12.84 -4.22
N GLY A 127 10.25 -14.16 -4.09
CA GLY A 127 11.47 -14.95 -3.93
C GLY A 127 11.93 -15.01 -2.47
N GLU A 128 13.10 -15.61 -2.26
CA GLU A 128 13.60 -15.90 -0.92
C GLU A 128 14.26 -14.69 -0.26
N ILE A 129 14.37 -14.71 1.08
CA ILE A 129 15.30 -13.83 1.79
C ILE A 129 16.71 -14.42 1.57
N PRO A 130 17.59 -13.74 0.81
CA PRO A 130 18.87 -14.32 0.42
C PRO A 130 19.85 -14.35 1.61
N PRO A 131 20.73 -15.37 1.73
CA PRO A 131 21.75 -15.45 2.78
C PRO A 131 22.68 -14.22 2.84
N GLU A 132 22.85 -13.52 1.73
CA GLU A 132 23.57 -12.26 1.61
C GLU A 132 23.01 -11.16 2.52
N ILE A 133 21.78 -11.28 3.04
CA ILE A 133 21.24 -10.39 4.08
C ILE A 133 22.21 -10.28 5.27
N GLY A 134 22.93 -11.36 5.60
CA GLY A 134 23.92 -11.38 6.66
C GLY A 134 25.17 -10.51 6.40
N SER A 135 25.33 -9.96 5.20
CA SER A 135 26.38 -9.00 4.85
C SER A 135 26.09 -7.59 5.36
N LEU A 136 24.82 -7.26 5.65
CA LEU A 136 24.37 -5.94 6.08
C LEU A 136 24.68 -5.67 7.56
N LYS A 137 25.95 -5.77 7.98
CA LYS A 137 26.39 -5.71 9.40
C LYS A 137 25.97 -4.44 10.16
N ARG A 138 25.62 -3.38 9.44
CA ARG A 138 25.21 -2.10 10.00
C ARG A 138 23.70 -1.98 10.21
N LEU A 139 22.93 -2.97 9.74
CA LEU A 139 21.48 -2.97 9.75
C LEU A 139 20.96 -2.98 11.20
N ALA A 140 20.13 -1.98 11.50
CA ALA A 140 19.49 -1.77 12.78
C ALA A 140 17.99 -2.07 12.71
N ARG A 141 17.35 -1.77 11.57
CA ARG A 141 15.92 -2.04 11.34
C ARG A 141 15.72 -2.66 9.96
N LEU A 142 14.97 -3.76 9.94
CA LEU A 142 14.56 -4.50 8.77
C LEU A 142 13.04 -4.66 8.79
N ASP A 143 12.35 -4.10 7.80
CA ASP A 143 10.92 -4.30 7.60
C ASP A 143 10.65 -4.78 6.18
N LEU A 144 10.32 -6.06 6.07
CA LEU A 144 9.94 -6.75 4.83
C LEU A 144 8.49 -7.24 4.89
N SER A 145 7.72 -6.79 5.88
CA SER A 145 6.36 -7.27 6.11
C SER A 145 5.41 -6.97 4.94
N ASN A 146 4.35 -7.76 4.80
CA ASN A 146 3.33 -7.55 3.77
C ASN A 146 3.91 -7.57 2.34
N ASN A 147 4.65 -8.64 2.01
CA ASN A 147 5.18 -8.93 0.68
C ASN A 147 4.82 -10.38 0.28
N ASN A 148 5.33 -10.85 -0.86
CA ASN A 148 5.17 -12.23 -1.34
C ASN A 148 6.47 -13.06 -1.17
N LEU A 149 7.28 -12.77 -0.14
CA LEU A 149 8.54 -13.48 0.08
C LEU A 149 8.30 -14.92 0.52
N ASN A 150 9.10 -15.86 0.02
CA ASN A 150 8.98 -17.29 0.28
C ASN A 150 10.32 -17.90 0.76
N GLY A 151 10.39 -19.22 0.86
CA GLY A 151 11.60 -19.91 1.34
C GLY A 151 11.81 -19.76 2.85
N SER A 152 12.96 -20.24 3.33
CA SER A 152 13.30 -20.20 4.76
C SER A 152 13.91 -18.87 5.20
N ILE A 153 13.75 -18.53 6.48
CA ILE A 153 14.53 -17.45 7.11
C ILE A 153 16.00 -17.92 7.19
N PRO A 154 16.95 -17.29 6.48
CA PRO A 154 18.33 -17.77 6.46
C PRO A 154 19.00 -17.55 7.82
N ARG A 155 19.79 -18.54 8.27
CA ARG A 155 20.55 -18.48 9.52
C ARG A 155 21.52 -17.28 9.56
N GLU A 156 21.92 -16.79 8.39
CA GLU A 156 22.79 -15.63 8.21
C GLU A 156 22.20 -14.32 8.79
N VAL A 157 20.88 -14.25 9.02
CA VAL A 157 20.23 -13.14 9.75
C VAL A 157 20.85 -12.96 11.15
N SER A 158 21.28 -14.04 11.79
CA SER A 158 21.96 -14.00 13.09
C SER A 158 23.27 -13.21 13.08
N LYS A 159 23.89 -13.04 11.91
CA LYS A 159 25.13 -12.26 11.76
C LYS A 159 24.90 -10.75 11.78
N LEU A 160 23.65 -10.29 11.93
CA LEU A 160 23.26 -8.89 12.03
C LEU A 160 23.27 -8.42 13.48
N HIS A 161 24.46 -8.31 14.08
CA HIS A 161 24.63 -8.01 15.51
C HIS A 161 24.08 -6.64 15.97
N ARG A 162 23.74 -5.75 15.03
CA ARG A 162 23.15 -4.43 15.30
C ARG A 162 21.64 -4.40 15.13
N LEU A 163 21.04 -5.46 14.60
CA LEU A 163 19.61 -5.50 14.30
C LEU A 163 18.81 -5.44 15.60
N ALA A 164 17.95 -4.44 15.69
CA ALA A 164 17.06 -4.21 16.82
C ALA A 164 15.62 -4.61 16.48
N THR A 165 15.21 -4.43 15.23
CA THR A 165 13.86 -4.72 14.75
C THR A 165 13.91 -5.55 13.47
N ALA A 166 13.19 -6.66 13.45
CA ALA A 166 12.97 -7.51 12.29
C ALA A 166 11.47 -7.81 12.13
N ARG A 167 10.85 -7.21 11.11
CA ARG A 167 9.44 -7.43 10.74
C ARG A 167 9.36 -8.18 9.44
N LEU A 168 8.86 -9.41 9.50
CA LEU A 168 8.72 -10.34 8.37
C LEU A 168 7.29 -10.90 8.27
N GLN A 169 6.34 -10.35 9.04
CA GLN A 169 4.96 -10.83 9.05
C GLN A 169 4.25 -10.64 7.71
N ASP A 170 3.17 -11.39 7.50
CA ASP A 170 2.33 -11.33 6.29
C ASP A 170 3.16 -11.55 5.01
N ASN A 171 3.89 -12.65 4.99
CA ASN A 171 4.61 -13.15 3.82
C ASN A 171 4.23 -14.64 3.60
N VAL A 172 4.97 -15.33 2.75
CA VAL A 172 4.78 -16.74 2.42
C VAL A 172 5.96 -17.59 2.90
N LEU A 173 6.70 -17.12 3.93
CA LEU A 173 7.92 -17.76 4.43
C LEU A 173 7.64 -19.14 5.01
N THR A 174 8.50 -20.10 4.71
CA THR A 174 8.41 -21.51 5.12
C THR A 174 9.61 -21.90 5.99
N GLY A 175 9.67 -23.15 6.45
CA GLY A 175 10.83 -23.67 7.17
C GLY A 175 10.76 -23.47 8.68
N LEU A 176 11.85 -23.86 9.35
CA LEU A 176 12.00 -23.76 10.80
C LEU A 176 12.35 -22.33 11.21
N VAL A 177 11.93 -21.92 12.41
CA VAL A 177 12.40 -20.67 13.01
C VAL A 177 13.83 -20.87 13.51
N PRO A 178 14.83 -20.10 13.03
CA PRO A 178 16.22 -20.28 13.43
C PRO A 178 16.42 -20.01 14.92
N ASN A 179 17.07 -20.94 15.63
CA ASN A 179 17.39 -20.79 17.05
C ASN A 179 18.34 -19.62 17.29
N GLU A 180 19.16 -19.27 16.29
CA GLU A 180 20.15 -18.20 16.34
C GLU A 180 19.53 -16.80 16.48
N LEU A 181 18.22 -16.64 16.23
CA LEU A 181 17.52 -15.38 16.51
C LEU A 181 17.52 -15.03 18.02
N LEU A 182 17.62 -16.04 18.89
CA LEU A 182 17.71 -15.84 20.35
C LEU A 182 19.07 -15.33 20.81
N SER A 183 20.13 -15.56 20.03
CA SER A 183 21.50 -15.15 20.40
C SER A 183 21.88 -13.78 19.87
N MET A 184 20.96 -13.08 19.19
CA MET A 184 21.20 -11.75 18.65
C MET A 184 21.16 -10.69 19.78
N PRO A 185 22.29 -10.01 20.08
CA PRO A 185 22.43 -9.26 21.33
C PRO A 185 21.59 -7.97 21.40
N LYS A 186 21.15 -7.46 20.25
CA LYS A 186 20.39 -6.20 20.16
C LYS A 186 18.96 -6.37 19.66
N LEU A 187 18.55 -7.58 19.27
CA LEU A 187 17.23 -7.81 18.69
C LEU A 187 16.18 -7.70 19.80
N LYS A 188 15.33 -6.69 19.70
CA LYS A 188 14.27 -6.38 20.68
C LYS A 188 12.89 -6.70 20.12
N GLU A 189 12.71 -6.53 18.82
CA GLU A 189 11.45 -6.77 18.12
C GLU A 189 11.67 -7.76 16.99
N LEU A 190 10.90 -8.84 17.04
CA LEU A 190 10.83 -9.85 15.99
C LEU A 190 9.35 -10.11 15.72
N ASN A 191 8.94 -10.05 14.46
CA ASN A 191 7.59 -10.44 14.06
C ASN A 191 7.65 -11.32 12.81
N LEU A 192 7.23 -12.57 12.98
CA LEU A 192 7.17 -13.65 11.99
C LEU A 192 5.73 -14.14 11.76
N SER A 193 4.74 -13.42 12.28
CA SER A 193 3.33 -13.84 12.24
C SER A 193 2.80 -13.95 10.81
N ASN A 194 1.73 -14.72 10.62
CA ASN A 194 1.04 -14.89 9.34
C ASN A 194 1.99 -15.27 8.19
N ASN A 195 2.72 -16.36 8.39
CA ASN A 195 3.58 -17.00 7.39
C ASN A 195 3.21 -18.50 7.30
N LYS A 196 4.04 -19.29 6.62
CA LYS A 196 3.92 -20.76 6.50
C LYS A 196 5.04 -21.48 7.28
N LEU A 197 5.51 -20.90 8.38
CA LEU A 197 6.56 -21.49 9.22
C LEU A 197 6.06 -22.76 9.91
N TYR A 198 6.97 -23.71 10.13
CA TYR A 198 6.64 -24.99 10.73
C TYR A 198 7.71 -25.52 11.69
N GLY A 199 7.36 -26.56 12.44
CA GLY A 199 8.25 -27.24 13.37
C GLY A 199 8.27 -26.62 14.76
N LYS A 200 9.20 -27.10 15.58
CA LYS A 200 9.28 -26.74 17.00
C LYS A 200 9.70 -25.29 17.17
N VAL A 201 8.90 -24.51 17.90
CA VAL A 201 9.26 -23.14 18.29
C VAL A 201 10.49 -23.18 19.22
N PRO A 202 11.56 -22.41 18.91
CA PRO A 202 12.76 -22.34 19.76
C PRO A 202 12.42 -21.97 21.20
N GLN A 203 13.01 -22.70 22.16
CA GLN A 203 12.71 -22.50 23.57
C GLN A 203 13.11 -21.08 24.03
N GLY A 204 12.17 -20.36 24.65
CA GLY A 204 12.39 -18.99 25.09
C GLY A 204 12.06 -17.92 24.05
N LEU A 205 11.88 -18.26 22.77
CA LEU A 205 11.53 -17.29 21.72
C LEU A 205 10.20 -16.59 22.02
N GLN A 206 9.18 -17.37 22.38
CA GLN A 206 7.88 -16.86 22.81
C GLN A 206 7.96 -15.97 24.06
N ARG A 207 8.94 -16.19 24.94
CA ARG A 207 9.14 -15.41 26.17
C ARG A 207 9.81 -14.07 25.87
N VAL A 208 10.79 -14.07 24.96
CA VAL A 208 11.56 -12.87 24.60
C VAL A 208 10.76 -11.95 23.69
N PHE A 209 10.13 -12.50 22.64
CA PHE A 209 9.46 -11.70 21.60
C PHE A 209 7.92 -11.76 21.67
N GLY A 210 7.37 -12.52 22.61
CA GLY A 210 5.92 -12.68 22.77
C GLY A 210 5.32 -13.67 21.77
N VAL A 211 4.19 -14.25 22.15
CA VAL A 211 3.44 -15.21 21.31
C VAL A 211 2.98 -14.56 19.99
N GLY A 212 2.58 -13.28 20.05
CA GLY A 212 2.10 -12.52 18.90
C GLY A 212 3.08 -12.49 17.73
N SER A 213 4.39 -12.60 17.99
CA SER A 213 5.42 -12.65 16.95
C SER A 213 5.34 -13.89 16.05
N LEU A 214 4.60 -14.94 16.43
CA LEU A 214 4.61 -16.24 15.77
C LEU A 214 3.22 -16.75 15.37
N VAL A 215 2.15 -16.03 15.75
CA VAL A 215 0.75 -16.40 15.46
C VAL A 215 0.51 -16.45 13.94
N GLY A 216 -0.46 -17.26 13.49
CA GLY A 216 -0.81 -17.35 12.07
C GLY A 216 0.10 -18.27 11.25
N ASN A 217 1.04 -18.97 11.90
CA ASN A 217 1.84 -20.05 11.30
C ASN A 217 1.27 -21.41 11.72
N ALA A 218 0.47 -22.04 10.85
CA ALA A 218 -0.26 -23.27 11.18
C ALA A 218 0.65 -24.48 11.45
N GLY A 219 1.88 -24.49 10.94
CA GLY A 219 2.81 -25.60 11.10
C GLY A 219 3.65 -25.57 12.38
N LEU A 220 3.54 -24.53 13.21
CA LEU A 220 4.33 -24.41 14.43
C LEU A 220 3.80 -25.30 15.56
N CYS A 221 4.72 -25.95 16.26
CA CYS A 221 4.44 -26.81 17.41
C CYS A 221 5.40 -26.49 18.58
N GLY A 222 5.10 -26.96 19.80
CA GLY A 222 5.99 -26.82 20.95
C GLY A 222 5.25 -26.54 22.24
N SER A 223 5.77 -25.61 23.04
CA SER A 223 5.11 -25.15 24.26
C SER A 223 3.81 -24.40 23.94
N LYS A 224 2.86 -24.40 24.89
CA LYS A 224 1.61 -23.64 24.77
C LYS A 224 1.90 -22.18 24.36
N PRO A 225 1.10 -21.58 23.45
CA PRO A 225 -0.20 -22.07 22.94
C PRO A 225 -0.13 -23.00 21.72
N TRP A 226 1.05 -23.38 21.24
CA TRP A 226 1.17 -24.29 20.10
C TRP A 226 0.86 -25.74 20.51
N PRO A 227 0.37 -26.57 19.58
CA PRO A 227 0.19 -28.00 19.83
C PRO A 227 1.54 -28.65 20.15
N ASN A 228 1.53 -29.73 20.94
CA ASN A 228 2.74 -30.52 21.18
C ASN A 228 3.28 -31.03 19.84
N CYS A 229 4.60 -30.96 19.66
CA CYS A 229 5.23 -31.53 18.49
C CYS A 229 5.06 -33.06 18.49
N SER A 230 4.49 -33.61 17.43
CA SER A 230 4.48 -35.05 17.20
C SER A 230 5.93 -35.51 17.00
N ILE A 231 6.46 -36.27 17.96
CA ILE A 231 7.82 -36.82 17.89
C ILE A 231 7.80 -37.90 16.79
N SER A 232 8.40 -37.63 15.64
CA SER A 232 9.01 -38.69 14.84
C SER A 232 10.29 -39.08 15.58
N SER A 233 10.31 -40.31 16.09
CA SER A 233 11.41 -40.96 16.80
C SER A 233 12.78 -40.65 16.19
N THR A 234 13.62 -39.96 16.95
CA THR A 234 15.07 -39.98 16.74
C THR A 234 15.63 -41.37 17.10
N PRO A 235 16.64 -41.88 16.37
CA PRO A 235 17.20 -43.21 16.60
C PRO A 235 18.05 -43.20 17.88
N SER A 236 17.82 -44.17 18.75
CA SER A 236 18.72 -44.48 19.86
C SER A 236 19.97 -45.26 19.37
N PRO A 237 21.10 -45.19 20.08
CA PRO A 237 22.40 -45.65 19.61
C PRO A 237 22.53 -47.18 19.67
N LEU A 238 23.36 -47.73 18.78
CA LEU A 238 23.74 -49.14 18.72
C LEU A 238 24.16 -49.73 20.08
N PRO A 239 23.95 -51.05 20.25
CA PRO A 239 24.96 -51.94 20.80
C PRO A 239 25.50 -52.91 19.73
N SER A 240 26.78 -53.20 19.90
CA SER A 240 27.69 -54.01 19.08
C SER A 240 27.51 -55.53 19.24
N SER A 241 27.94 -56.27 18.20
CA SER A 241 28.32 -57.70 18.16
C SER A 241 27.15 -58.70 18.30
N SER A 242 27.05 -59.82 17.58
CA SER A 242 28.05 -60.70 16.97
C SER A 242 27.40 -61.67 15.95
N SER A 243 28.18 -62.03 14.92
CA SER A 243 28.24 -63.30 14.15
C SER A 243 27.01 -64.20 13.88
N SER A 244 26.97 -64.62 12.60
CA SER A 244 26.73 -65.98 12.06
C SER A 244 25.37 -66.34 11.42
N SER A 245 25.44 -66.50 10.08
CA SER A 245 24.83 -67.53 9.22
C SER A 245 23.44 -68.09 9.55
N SER A 246 22.47 -67.93 8.63
CA SER A 246 22.05 -68.98 7.67
C SER A 246 20.68 -68.70 7.02
N SER A 247 20.71 -68.71 5.68
CA SER A 247 19.73 -69.24 4.70
C SER A 247 18.19 -69.06 4.80
N GLN A 248 17.67 -68.72 3.61
CA GLN A 248 16.37 -69.03 2.98
C GLN A 248 15.24 -68.00 3.02
N GLY A 249 14.89 -67.50 1.82
CA GLY A 249 13.57 -67.77 1.24
C GLY A 249 12.63 -66.58 1.01
N SER A 250 12.32 -66.36 -0.27
CA SER A 250 11.12 -65.73 -0.88
C SER A 250 10.99 -64.19 -0.95
N SER A 251 10.85 -63.75 -2.20
CA SER A 251 10.51 -62.42 -2.75
C SER A 251 8.97 -62.30 -2.96
N PRO A 252 8.39 -61.22 -3.56
CA PRO A 252 8.98 -59.99 -4.11
C PRO A 252 8.25 -58.65 -3.79
N ASP A 253 8.94 -57.56 -4.18
CA ASP A 253 8.46 -56.28 -4.72
C ASP A 253 7.77 -55.23 -3.84
N GLU A 254 8.59 -54.26 -3.39
CA GLU A 254 8.23 -52.84 -3.36
C GLU A 254 9.50 -51.97 -3.37
N SER A 255 9.74 -51.17 -4.41
CA SER A 255 10.64 -49.99 -4.31
C SER A 255 10.46 -48.97 -5.44
N VAL A 256 9.83 -47.86 -5.07
CA VAL A 256 10.31 -46.47 -5.17
C VAL A 256 11.56 -46.21 -6.04
N VAL A 257 11.40 -45.28 -6.99
CA VAL A 257 12.45 -44.62 -7.79
C VAL A 257 13.08 -43.46 -7.00
N PRO A 258 14.42 -43.35 -6.91
CA PRO A 258 15.10 -42.14 -6.48
C PRO A 258 15.76 -41.37 -7.63
N SER A 259 15.93 -40.08 -7.37
CA SER A 259 16.52 -39.01 -8.16
C SER A 259 18.01 -39.18 -8.51
N ASN A 260 18.37 -38.75 -9.72
CA ASN A 260 19.75 -38.53 -10.21
C ASN A 260 20.01 -37.00 -10.28
N PRO A 261 21.24 -36.52 -10.05
CA PRO A 261 22.01 -36.05 -11.20
C PRO A 261 23.51 -36.40 -11.12
N SER A 262 24.12 -36.71 -12.26
CA SER A 262 25.57 -36.76 -12.40
C SER A 262 26.01 -36.27 -13.79
N SER A 263 26.91 -35.29 -13.73
CA SER A 263 28.06 -34.99 -14.60
C SER A 263 28.16 -35.59 -16.01
N LEU A 264 28.46 -34.69 -16.94
CA LEU A 264 29.01 -34.89 -18.29
C LEU A 264 30.22 -35.86 -18.34
N PRO A 265 30.37 -36.64 -19.43
CA PRO A 265 31.65 -37.27 -19.79
C PRO A 265 32.33 -36.62 -21.00
N MET A 266 33.66 -36.71 -20.98
CA MET A 266 34.61 -36.48 -22.08
C MET A 266 34.67 -37.72 -23.00
N THR A 267 35.04 -37.54 -24.27
CA THR A 267 35.34 -38.65 -25.20
C THR A 267 36.58 -38.34 -26.05
N THR A 268 37.64 -39.06 -25.72
CA THR A 268 38.67 -39.75 -26.54
C THR A 268 39.33 -39.10 -27.77
N LEU A 269 40.67 -39.06 -27.71
CA LEU A 269 41.64 -38.94 -28.81
C LEU A 269 41.75 -40.21 -29.67
N PRO A 270 42.35 -40.10 -30.87
CA PRO A 270 43.55 -40.92 -31.12
C PRO A 270 44.70 -40.17 -31.84
N GLY A 271 45.92 -40.40 -31.32
CA GLY A 271 47.08 -40.91 -32.07
C GLY A 271 47.80 -40.09 -33.17
N ARG A 272 48.99 -39.59 -32.79
CA ARG A 272 50.33 -39.85 -33.38
C ARG A 272 51.03 -38.83 -34.34
N VAL A 273 52.23 -38.42 -33.88
CA VAL A 273 53.52 -38.06 -34.53
C VAL A 273 53.69 -36.70 -35.24
N GLY A 274 54.59 -35.87 -34.67
CA GLY A 274 55.80 -35.42 -35.38
C GLY A 274 55.94 -33.96 -35.82
N GLY A 275 56.66 -33.17 -35.02
CA GLY A 275 57.79 -32.34 -35.49
C GLY A 275 57.54 -31.00 -36.22
N SER A 276 58.36 -30.02 -35.79
CA SER A 276 58.78 -28.76 -36.45
C SER A 276 58.00 -27.47 -36.18
N SER A 277 58.79 -26.39 -36.09
CA SER A 277 58.58 -25.10 -35.41
C SER A 277 58.04 -23.99 -36.37
N PRO A 278 58.08 -22.68 -36.00
CA PRO A 278 56.95 -21.71 -35.88
C PRO A 278 56.84 -20.80 -37.16
N PRO A 279 56.11 -19.63 -37.29
CA PRO A 279 55.99 -18.51 -36.34
C PRO A 279 54.65 -17.71 -36.30
N LEU A 280 54.66 -16.72 -35.38
CA LEU A 280 53.81 -15.54 -35.19
C LEU A 280 53.04 -14.99 -36.41
N THR A 281 51.82 -14.47 -36.19
CA THR A 281 51.43 -13.07 -36.54
C THR A 281 49.98 -12.70 -36.11
N THR A 282 49.90 -11.59 -35.36
CA THR A 282 49.03 -10.40 -35.49
C THR A 282 47.49 -10.45 -35.34
N TYR A 283 47.06 -9.57 -34.43
CA TYR A 283 45.75 -8.97 -34.18
C TYR A 283 44.93 -8.60 -35.45
N GLY A 284 43.65 -8.99 -35.48
CA GLY A 284 42.68 -8.64 -36.54
C GLY A 284 41.50 -7.80 -36.03
N SER A 285 41.34 -6.63 -36.64
CA SER A 285 40.31 -5.61 -36.44
C SER A 285 38.88 -6.07 -36.79
N ARG A 286 37.87 -5.61 -36.02
CA ARG A 286 36.44 -5.79 -36.31
C ARG A 286 36.03 -4.99 -37.55
N GLY A 287 35.59 -5.69 -38.60
CA GLY A 287 35.04 -5.10 -39.82
C GLY A 287 33.70 -4.40 -39.58
N LYS A 288 33.54 -3.20 -40.16
CA LYS A 288 32.28 -2.46 -40.23
C LYS A 288 31.35 -3.13 -41.25
N LEU A 289 30.04 -3.15 -40.95
CA LEU A 289 29.00 -3.66 -41.86
C LEU A 289 28.96 -2.84 -43.16
N SER A 290 28.94 -3.55 -44.29
CA SER A 290 28.86 -2.95 -45.63
C SER A 290 27.59 -2.12 -45.78
N THR A 291 27.69 -0.99 -46.50
CA THR A 291 26.58 -0.08 -46.81
C THR A 291 25.38 -0.82 -47.42
N GLY A 292 25.60 -1.90 -48.16
CA GLY A 292 24.53 -2.74 -48.70
C GLY A 292 23.69 -3.45 -47.63
N ALA A 293 24.28 -3.84 -46.50
CA ALA A 293 23.56 -4.46 -45.38
C ALA A 293 22.66 -3.45 -44.65
N ILE A 294 23.12 -2.20 -44.53
CA ILE A 294 22.34 -1.11 -43.92
C ILE A 294 21.14 -0.76 -44.80
N VAL A 295 21.35 -0.65 -46.13
CA VAL A 295 20.27 -0.41 -47.10
C VAL A 295 19.24 -1.55 -47.08
N GLY A 296 19.68 -2.80 -46.97
CA GLY A 296 18.78 -3.96 -46.85
C GLY A 296 17.89 -3.93 -45.61
N ILE A 297 18.45 -3.55 -44.45
CA ILE A 297 17.69 -3.43 -43.19
C ILE A 297 16.66 -2.30 -43.26
N VAL A 298 17.04 -1.15 -43.85
CA VAL A 298 16.13 -0.01 -44.01
C VAL A 298 14.98 -0.37 -44.96
N CYS A 299 15.27 -1.02 -46.08
CA CYS A 299 14.23 -1.47 -47.02
C CYS A 299 13.30 -2.50 -46.39
N GLY A 300 13.83 -3.44 -45.60
CA GLY A 300 13.03 -4.42 -44.87
C GLY A 300 12.08 -3.79 -43.85
N ASN A 301 12.55 -2.79 -43.11
CA ASN A 301 11.72 -2.07 -42.14
C ASN A 301 10.62 -1.23 -42.80
N ILE A 302 10.93 -0.59 -43.94
CA ILE A 302 9.92 0.16 -44.70
C ILE A 302 8.83 -0.78 -45.23
N ALA A 303 9.23 -1.95 -45.76
CA ALA A 303 8.27 -2.97 -46.21
C ALA A 303 7.39 -3.49 -45.07
N ALA A 304 7.95 -3.70 -43.87
CA ALA A 304 7.20 -4.12 -42.70
C ALA A 304 6.19 -3.06 -42.22
N VAL A 305 6.57 -1.78 -42.23
CA VAL A 305 5.66 -0.68 -41.86
C VAL A 305 4.51 -0.54 -42.86
N VAL A 306 4.78 -0.69 -44.16
CA VAL A 306 3.74 -0.67 -45.20
C VAL A 306 2.79 -1.87 -45.05
N LEU A 307 3.31 -3.06 -44.73
CA LEU A 307 2.49 -4.25 -44.49
C LEU A 307 1.58 -4.08 -43.26
N ILE A 308 2.11 -3.55 -42.16
CA ILE A 308 1.34 -3.26 -40.94
C ILE A 308 0.27 -2.20 -41.23
N GLY A 309 0.62 -1.15 -41.97
CA GLY A 309 -0.32 -0.11 -42.41
C GLY A 309 -1.47 -0.70 -43.24
N ALA A 310 -1.16 -1.58 -44.20
CA ALA A 310 -2.17 -2.25 -45.02
C ALA A 310 -3.09 -3.17 -44.20
N ILE A 311 -2.56 -3.88 -43.21
CA ILE A 311 -3.35 -4.72 -42.29
C ILE A 311 -4.28 -3.85 -41.44
N VAL A 312 -3.79 -2.75 -40.88
CA VAL A 312 -4.60 -1.80 -40.09
C VAL A 312 -5.69 -1.19 -40.95
N MET A 313 -5.37 -0.76 -42.19
CA MET A 313 -6.34 -0.20 -43.12
C MET A 313 -7.41 -1.24 -43.52
N THR A 314 -7.00 -2.50 -43.73
CA THR A 314 -7.94 -3.60 -44.01
C THR A 314 -8.83 -3.91 -42.80
N CYS A 315 -8.30 -3.88 -41.58
CA CYS A 315 -9.06 -4.03 -40.35
C CYS A 315 -10.04 -2.87 -40.12
N MET A 316 -9.63 -1.63 -40.40
CA MET A 316 -10.49 -0.45 -40.33
C MET A 316 -11.59 -0.49 -41.40
N CYS A 317 -11.28 -0.91 -42.63
CA CYS A 317 -12.29 -1.12 -43.67
C CYS A 317 -13.25 -2.27 -43.33
N ARG A 318 -12.78 -3.38 -42.74
CA ARG A 318 -13.66 -4.47 -42.25
C ARG A 318 -14.53 -4.03 -41.09
N ARG A 319 -14.03 -3.20 -40.18
CA ARG A 319 -14.79 -2.62 -39.06
C ARG A 319 -15.85 -1.62 -39.56
N ARG A 320 -15.53 -0.85 -40.61
CA ARG A 320 -16.47 0.08 -41.27
C ARG A 320 -17.52 -0.66 -42.11
N ARG A 321 -17.20 -1.85 -42.62
CA ARG A 321 -18.16 -2.73 -43.32
C ARG A 321 -19.08 -3.48 -42.35
N ARG A 322 -18.57 -3.92 -41.19
CA ARG A 322 -19.39 -4.52 -40.11
C ARG A 322 -20.35 -3.52 -39.44
N SER A 323 -20.05 -2.22 -39.50
CA SER A 323 -20.94 -1.16 -39.02
C SER A 323 -22.05 -0.77 -40.02
N ARG A 324 -22.06 -1.35 -41.23
CA ARG A 324 -23.04 -1.03 -42.30
C ARG A 324 -24.03 -2.17 -42.59
N GLU A 325 -24.03 -3.23 -41.78
CA GLU A 325 -24.84 -4.43 -42.00
C GLU A 325 -25.68 -4.83 -40.77
N SER A 326 -26.18 -3.82 -40.04
CA SER A 326 -27.25 -4.02 -39.05
C SER A 326 -28.13 -2.76 -38.98
N TYR A 327 -28.74 -2.42 -40.11
CA TYR A 327 -29.93 -1.58 -40.19
C TYR A 327 -30.63 -1.94 -41.49
N ASN A 328 -31.56 -2.91 -41.41
CA ASN A 328 -32.74 -3.07 -42.26
C ASN A 328 -33.34 -4.46 -41.99
N ILE A 329 -34.20 -4.59 -40.97
CA ILE A 329 -35.44 -5.36 -41.07
C ILE A 329 -36.52 -4.62 -40.28
N ASN A 330 -37.69 -4.60 -40.90
CA ASN A 330 -38.86 -3.76 -40.76
C ASN A 330 -39.60 -3.92 -39.42
N TRP A 331 -40.15 -2.81 -38.91
CA TRP A 331 -41.19 -2.82 -37.87
C TRP A 331 -42.53 -3.16 -38.53
N GLY A 332 -43.11 -4.29 -38.16
CA GLY A 332 -44.54 -4.58 -38.30
C GLY A 332 -45.09 -4.77 -36.90
N GLY A 333 -46.04 -3.91 -36.52
CA GLY A 333 -46.69 -3.99 -35.21
C GLY A 333 -47.65 -5.16 -35.12
N GLU A 334 -47.85 -5.64 -33.90
CA GLU A 334 -49.15 -6.02 -33.37
C GLU A 334 -49.03 -6.13 -31.84
N GLU A 335 -49.98 -5.50 -31.16
CA GLU A 335 -50.22 -5.61 -29.72
C GLU A 335 -50.75 -7.02 -29.42
N GLU A 336 -50.37 -7.61 -28.28
CA GLU A 336 -51.30 -8.45 -27.52
C GLU A 336 -50.86 -8.60 -26.06
N ASN A 337 -51.83 -8.38 -25.16
CA ASN A 337 -51.80 -8.65 -23.73
C ASN A 337 -51.79 -10.16 -23.46
N GLU A 338 -51.11 -10.61 -22.41
CA GLU A 338 -51.78 -11.24 -21.24
C GLU A 338 -50.79 -11.83 -20.23
N SER A 339 -51.20 -11.73 -18.98
CA SER A 339 -50.67 -12.32 -17.76
C SER A 339 -50.76 -13.85 -17.71
N ASN A 340 -49.72 -14.56 -17.22
CA ASN A 340 -49.91 -15.55 -16.14
C ASN A 340 -48.59 -16.04 -15.48
N LYS A 341 -48.73 -16.40 -14.19
CA LYS A 341 -47.74 -17.05 -13.31
C LYS A 341 -47.31 -18.43 -13.81
N GLY A 342 -46.06 -18.79 -13.55
CA GLY A 342 -45.60 -20.19 -13.58
C GLY A 342 -44.13 -20.32 -13.19
N SER A 343 -43.89 -20.83 -11.99
CA SER A 343 -42.59 -21.26 -11.45
C SER A 343 -41.90 -22.28 -12.36
N LYS A 344 -40.70 -21.97 -12.83
CA LYS A 344 -39.71 -22.96 -13.27
C LYS A 344 -38.34 -22.60 -12.73
N GLU A 345 -37.78 -23.53 -11.97
CA GLU A 345 -36.35 -23.64 -11.75
C GLU A 345 -35.67 -23.78 -13.11
N GLU A 346 -34.86 -22.80 -13.48
CA GLU A 346 -33.94 -22.91 -14.61
C GLU A 346 -32.52 -23.02 -14.07
N SER A 347 -31.89 -24.12 -14.47
CA SER A 347 -30.51 -24.48 -14.21
C SER A 347 -29.51 -23.50 -14.80
N SER A 348 -28.40 -23.38 -14.08
CA SER A 348 -27.18 -22.64 -14.36
C SER A 348 -26.62 -22.80 -15.77
N GLU A 349 -26.52 -21.70 -16.51
CA GLU A 349 -25.28 -21.03 -16.95
C GLU A 349 -25.68 -19.92 -17.93
N ASP A 350 -25.06 -18.74 -17.81
CA ASP A 350 -25.24 -17.56 -18.67
C ASP A 350 -26.33 -16.53 -18.30
N ARG A 351 -26.43 -16.16 -17.01
CA ARG A 351 -26.81 -14.78 -16.66
C ARG A 351 -25.53 -14.01 -16.36
N ARG A 352 -25.05 -13.22 -17.33
CA ARG A 352 -24.08 -12.15 -17.08
C ARG A 352 -24.59 -11.35 -15.87
N SER A 353 -23.92 -11.43 -14.72
CA SER A 353 -24.31 -10.67 -13.53
C SER A 353 -24.44 -9.20 -13.93
N LYS A 354 -25.63 -8.61 -13.73
CA LYS A 354 -25.86 -7.19 -14.03
C LYS A 354 -25.52 -6.32 -12.82
N LEU A 355 -25.21 -5.06 -13.06
CA LEU A 355 -25.13 -4.07 -11.99
C LEU A 355 -26.54 -3.88 -11.39
N VAL A 356 -26.65 -3.90 -10.07
CA VAL A 356 -27.92 -3.69 -9.37
C VAL A 356 -27.97 -2.26 -8.84
N PHE A 357 -28.81 -1.42 -9.43
CA PHE A 357 -29.06 -0.05 -8.97
C PHE A 357 -30.23 -0.01 -8.01
N PHE A 358 -30.08 0.77 -6.96
CA PHE A 358 -31.18 1.05 -6.05
C PHE A 358 -32.08 2.20 -6.53
N ASP A 359 -31.53 3.12 -7.32
CA ASP A 359 -32.27 4.20 -7.98
C ASP A 359 -32.07 4.10 -9.49
N LYS A 360 -33.18 3.99 -10.23
CA LYS A 360 -33.17 3.79 -11.68
C LYS A 360 -32.94 5.08 -12.47
N THR A 361 -32.99 6.25 -11.84
CA THR A 361 -32.92 7.55 -12.55
C THR A 361 -31.53 7.88 -13.10
N LYS A 362 -30.47 7.21 -12.62
CA LYS A 362 -29.07 7.38 -13.07
C LYS A 362 -28.36 6.02 -13.30
N ALA A 363 -29.09 5.05 -13.82
CA ALA A 363 -28.55 3.72 -14.10
C ALA A 363 -27.69 3.72 -15.37
N PHE A 364 -26.65 2.89 -15.37
CA PHE A 364 -25.77 2.61 -16.51
C PHE A 364 -25.46 1.11 -16.57
N GLU A 365 -25.19 0.57 -17.74
CA GLU A 365 -24.91 -0.87 -17.87
C GLU A 365 -23.52 -1.24 -17.34
N LEU A 366 -23.34 -2.50 -16.94
CA LEU A 366 -22.04 -3.00 -16.48
C LEU A 366 -20.96 -2.79 -17.56
N GLU A 367 -21.31 -2.97 -18.83
CA GLU A 367 -20.43 -2.76 -19.97
C GLU A 367 -19.97 -1.29 -20.08
N GLU A 368 -20.81 -0.32 -19.70
CA GLU A 368 -20.41 1.10 -19.66
C GLU A 368 -19.40 1.34 -18.54
N LEU A 369 -19.61 0.74 -17.36
CA LEU A 369 -18.66 0.81 -16.25
C LEU A 369 -17.30 0.20 -16.60
N LEU A 370 -17.30 -0.92 -17.33
CA LEU A 370 -16.08 -1.62 -17.74
C LEU A 370 -15.32 -0.89 -18.86
N ARG A 371 -15.99 -0.02 -19.63
CA ARG A 371 -15.35 0.86 -20.63
C ARG A 371 -14.89 2.19 -20.04
N ALA A 372 -15.40 2.56 -18.86
CA ALA A 372 -15.05 3.80 -18.17
C ALA A 372 -13.54 3.93 -17.97
N SER A 373 -13.02 5.16 -18.04
CA SER A 373 -11.65 5.40 -17.61
C SER A 373 -11.58 5.22 -16.09
N ALA A 374 -10.54 4.53 -15.61
CA ALA A 374 -10.42 4.17 -14.20
C ALA A 374 -9.06 4.61 -13.65
N GLU A 375 -9.10 5.45 -12.63
CA GLU A 375 -7.93 5.85 -11.84
C GLU A 375 -8.04 5.20 -10.45
N MET A 376 -6.97 4.61 -9.93
CA MET A 376 -7.02 4.03 -8.61
C MET A 376 -6.82 5.11 -7.54
N LEU A 377 -7.82 5.27 -6.66
CA LEU A 377 -7.79 6.25 -5.57
C LEU A 377 -7.08 5.73 -4.32
N GLY A 378 -7.16 4.43 -4.05
CA GLY A 378 -6.52 3.85 -2.86
C GLY A 378 -6.72 2.35 -2.72
N LYS A 379 -5.80 1.69 -2.01
CA LYS A 379 -5.84 0.27 -1.70
C LYS A 379 -5.86 0.09 -0.18
N GLY A 380 -6.93 -0.52 0.34
CA GLY A 380 -7.10 -0.79 1.76
C GLY A 380 -7.24 -2.29 2.04
N ASN A 381 -7.29 -2.64 3.33
CA ASN A 381 -7.43 -4.03 3.77
C ASN A 381 -8.70 -4.74 3.27
N LEU A 382 -9.74 -3.96 2.96
CA LEU A 382 -11.04 -4.46 2.49
C LEU A 382 -11.16 -4.52 0.96
N GLY A 383 -10.24 -3.91 0.22
CA GLY A 383 -10.37 -3.78 -1.23
C GLY A 383 -9.65 -2.58 -1.81
N THR A 384 -9.84 -2.39 -3.11
CA THR A 384 -9.26 -1.28 -3.88
C THR A 384 -10.38 -0.37 -4.36
N VAL A 385 -10.19 0.95 -4.28
CA VAL A 385 -11.14 1.95 -4.75
C VAL A 385 -10.60 2.61 -6.02
N TYR A 386 -11.46 2.76 -7.01
CA TYR A 386 -11.19 3.38 -8.29
C TYR A 386 -12.15 4.55 -8.52
N LYS A 387 -11.67 5.65 -9.08
CA LYS A 387 -12.50 6.67 -9.72
C LYS A 387 -12.79 6.20 -11.13
N ALA A 388 -14.05 5.91 -11.42
CA ALA A 388 -14.52 5.57 -12.75
C ALA A 388 -15.18 6.82 -13.36
N MET A 389 -14.73 7.23 -14.55
CA MET A 389 -15.35 8.32 -15.31
C MET A 389 -16.00 7.73 -16.56
N LEU A 390 -17.32 7.85 -16.63
CA LEU A 390 -18.11 7.41 -17.77
C LEU A 390 -17.92 8.35 -18.96
N GLU A 391 -18.28 7.89 -20.17
CA GLU A 391 -18.18 8.70 -21.41
C GLU A 391 -19.02 9.99 -21.35
N ASN A 392 -20.08 10.01 -20.55
CA ASN A 392 -20.92 11.19 -20.32
C ASN A 392 -20.34 12.19 -19.31
N GLY A 393 -19.11 11.98 -18.82
CA GLY A 393 -18.42 12.83 -17.85
C GLY A 393 -18.79 12.56 -16.38
N SER A 394 -19.75 11.69 -16.11
CA SER A 394 -20.13 11.33 -14.73
C SER A 394 -19.01 10.53 -14.06
N SER A 395 -18.65 10.93 -12.83
CA SER A 395 -17.61 10.26 -12.04
C SER A 395 -18.20 9.50 -10.85
N PHE A 396 -17.73 8.27 -10.66
CA PHE A 396 -18.16 7.36 -9.58
C PHE A 396 -16.94 6.80 -8.85
N ALA A 397 -17.12 6.48 -7.57
CA ALA A 397 -16.14 5.72 -6.80
C ALA A 397 -16.54 4.23 -6.78
N VAL A 398 -15.73 3.39 -7.43
CA VAL A 398 -15.95 1.95 -7.53
C VAL A 398 -15.00 1.23 -6.60
N LYS A 399 -15.53 0.58 -5.56
CA LYS A 399 -14.77 -0.23 -4.62
C LYS A 399 -14.88 -1.71 -4.99
N ARG A 400 -13.75 -2.30 -5.35
CA ARG A 400 -13.59 -3.75 -5.57
C ARG A 400 -13.17 -4.43 -4.27
N LEU A 401 -13.99 -5.32 -3.75
CA LEU A 401 -13.74 -6.02 -2.49
C LEU A 401 -12.77 -7.19 -2.71
N LYS A 402 -11.72 -7.30 -1.90
CA LYS A 402 -10.61 -8.25 -2.15
C LYS A 402 -11.01 -9.71 -1.89
N GLU A 403 -11.85 -9.97 -0.89
CA GLU A 403 -12.14 -11.34 -0.39
C GLU A 403 -13.54 -11.47 0.24
N ALA A 404 -14.55 -10.73 -0.24
CA ALA A 404 -15.95 -10.93 0.16
C ALA A 404 -16.56 -12.23 -0.42
N ASN A 405 -15.72 -13.18 -0.83
CA ASN A 405 -16.10 -14.40 -1.57
C ASN A 405 -16.67 -15.50 -0.67
N THR A 406 -16.53 -15.37 0.65
CA THR A 406 -17.10 -16.30 1.64
C THR A 406 -18.52 -15.95 2.07
N CYS A 407 -19.03 -14.77 1.72
CA CYS A 407 -20.38 -14.31 2.08
C CYS A 407 -21.41 -14.78 1.05
N SER A 408 -22.54 -15.31 1.52
CA SER A 408 -23.63 -15.75 0.65
C SER A 408 -24.24 -14.54 -0.09
N LYS A 409 -24.80 -14.78 -1.28
CA LYS A 409 -25.46 -13.71 -2.05
C LYS A 409 -26.53 -12.99 -1.23
N LYS A 410 -27.34 -13.75 -0.48
CA LYS A 410 -28.43 -13.22 0.35
C LYS A 410 -27.91 -12.32 1.48
N GLU A 411 -26.86 -12.72 2.18
CA GLU A 411 -26.24 -11.89 3.23
C GLU A 411 -25.65 -10.60 2.65
N PHE A 412 -24.99 -10.70 1.48
CA PHE A 412 -24.44 -9.54 0.79
C PHE A 412 -25.55 -8.56 0.39
N GLU A 413 -26.63 -9.04 -0.24
CA GLU A 413 -27.77 -8.21 -0.66
C GLU A 413 -28.46 -7.55 0.54
N ASN A 414 -28.68 -8.28 1.63
CA ASN A 414 -29.22 -7.71 2.86
C ASN A 414 -28.34 -6.57 3.43
N CYS A 415 -27.02 -6.75 3.38
CA CYS A 415 -26.08 -5.72 3.82
C CYS A 415 -26.12 -4.48 2.91
N MET A 416 -26.17 -4.68 1.59
CA MET A 416 -26.28 -3.57 0.64
C MET A 416 -27.60 -2.81 0.77
N ASP A 417 -28.71 -3.52 1.01
CA ASP A 417 -30.00 -2.90 1.31
C ASP A 417 -29.94 -2.03 2.56
N LEU A 418 -29.24 -2.49 3.60
CA LEU A 418 -29.05 -1.71 4.83
C LEU A 418 -28.22 -0.44 4.56
N ILE A 419 -27.09 -0.58 3.86
CA ILE A 419 -26.22 0.55 3.51
C ILE A 419 -26.98 1.57 2.66
N TRP A 420 -27.76 1.10 1.69
CA TRP A 420 -28.55 1.96 0.81
C TRP A 420 -29.68 2.71 1.54
N LYS A 421 -30.40 2.04 2.44
CA LYS A 421 -31.51 2.64 3.21
C LYS A 421 -31.02 3.78 4.11
N LEU A 422 -29.77 3.73 4.55
CA LEU A 422 -29.18 4.75 5.41
C LEU A 422 -28.76 6.00 4.62
N LYS A 423 -29.75 6.83 4.25
CA LYS A 423 -29.51 8.11 3.57
C LYS A 423 -29.35 9.25 4.58
N HIS A 424 -28.23 9.97 4.49
CA HIS A 424 -27.93 11.13 5.33
C HIS A 424 -26.94 12.06 4.60
N PRO A 425 -27.02 13.40 4.76
CA PRO A 425 -26.07 14.34 4.14
C PRO A 425 -24.61 14.03 4.44
N ASN A 426 -24.31 13.49 5.63
CA ASN A 426 -22.97 13.14 6.07
C ASN A 426 -22.62 11.65 5.96
N ILE A 427 -23.30 10.91 5.08
CA ILE A 427 -22.99 9.50 4.78
C ILE A 427 -22.87 9.35 3.28
N VAL A 428 -21.81 8.68 2.81
CA VAL A 428 -21.60 8.45 1.38
C VAL A 428 -22.68 7.54 0.83
N SER A 429 -23.40 8.02 -0.20
CA SER A 429 -24.49 7.27 -0.82
C SER A 429 -23.95 6.13 -1.69
N LEU A 430 -24.36 4.89 -1.38
CA LEU A 430 -24.24 3.75 -2.29
C LEU A 430 -25.20 3.96 -3.47
N ARG A 431 -24.78 3.71 -4.70
CA ARG A 431 -25.62 3.84 -5.91
C ARG A 431 -26.01 2.49 -6.48
N ALA A 432 -25.04 1.60 -6.53
CA ALA A 432 -25.21 0.26 -7.07
C ALA A 432 -24.20 -0.71 -6.47
N TYR A 433 -24.48 -1.99 -6.66
CA TYR A 433 -23.52 -3.05 -6.40
C TYR A 433 -23.48 -4.05 -7.56
N TYR A 434 -22.39 -4.80 -7.62
CA TYR A 434 -22.22 -5.95 -8.48
C TYR A 434 -21.86 -7.16 -7.63
N TYR A 435 -22.54 -8.28 -7.88
CA TYR A 435 -22.27 -9.54 -7.22
C TYR A 435 -22.02 -10.64 -8.26
N ALA A 436 -20.85 -11.25 -8.19
CA ALA A 436 -20.50 -12.50 -8.84
C ALA A 436 -19.71 -13.39 -7.87
N LYS A 437 -19.57 -14.68 -8.20
CA LYS A 437 -18.91 -15.67 -7.32
C LYS A 437 -17.51 -15.24 -6.87
N GLU A 438 -16.74 -14.61 -7.75
CA GLU A 438 -15.35 -14.21 -7.48
C GLU A 438 -15.16 -12.69 -7.33
N GLU A 439 -16.17 -11.89 -7.70
CA GLU A 439 -16.05 -10.43 -7.81
C GLU A 439 -17.22 -9.73 -7.15
N LYS A 440 -16.92 -8.72 -6.34
CA LYS A 440 -17.91 -7.86 -5.69
C LYS A 440 -17.48 -6.40 -5.84
N LEU A 441 -18.34 -5.60 -6.45
CA LEU A 441 -18.10 -4.17 -6.64
C LEU A 441 -19.19 -3.37 -5.92
N LEU A 442 -18.78 -2.28 -5.30
CA LEU A 442 -19.67 -1.28 -4.71
C LEU A 442 -19.45 0.03 -5.47
N VAL A 443 -20.52 0.67 -5.89
CA VAL A 443 -20.47 1.92 -6.65
C VAL A 443 -21.06 3.02 -5.80
N TYR A 444 -20.28 4.06 -5.53
CA TYR A 444 -20.66 5.24 -4.76
C TYR A 444 -20.55 6.49 -5.62
N ASP A 445 -21.16 7.58 -5.14
CA ASP A 445 -20.87 8.91 -5.66
C ASP A 445 -19.39 9.27 -5.43
N TYR A 446 -18.76 9.89 -6.42
CA TYR A 446 -17.38 10.39 -6.29
C TYR A 446 -17.36 11.74 -5.58
N LEU A 447 -16.58 11.83 -4.50
CA LEU A 447 -16.40 13.05 -3.70
C LEU A 447 -15.05 13.71 -4.04
N HIS A 448 -15.12 14.93 -4.57
CA HIS A 448 -14.01 15.57 -5.28
C HIS A 448 -12.91 16.10 -4.35
N ASN A 449 -13.24 16.49 -3.12
CA ASN A 449 -12.28 17.04 -2.16
C ASN A 449 -11.49 15.95 -1.41
N GLY A 450 -11.71 14.68 -1.74
CA GLY A 450 -10.93 13.56 -1.22
C GLY A 450 -11.23 13.26 0.24
N SER A 451 -10.25 12.69 0.95
CA SER A 451 -10.38 12.31 2.36
C SER A 451 -9.80 13.36 3.29
N LEU A 452 -10.33 13.43 4.52
CA LEU A 452 -9.77 14.25 5.59
C LEU A 452 -8.30 13.91 5.85
N HIS A 453 -7.92 12.64 5.75
CA HIS A 453 -6.52 12.22 5.84
C HIS A 453 -5.63 12.92 4.81
N SER A 454 -6.09 12.99 3.56
CA SER A 454 -5.36 13.68 2.47
C SER A 454 -5.33 15.19 2.67
N LEU A 455 -6.36 15.78 3.28
CA LEU A 455 -6.41 17.21 3.56
C LEU A 455 -5.48 17.60 4.72
N LEU A 456 -5.38 16.76 5.76
CA LEU A 456 -4.50 16.97 6.90
C LEU A 456 -3.04 16.63 6.55
N HIS A 457 -2.78 15.46 5.98
CA HIS A 457 -1.44 14.88 5.86
C HIS A 457 -0.91 14.75 4.43
N GLY A 458 -1.74 15.04 3.41
CA GLY A 458 -1.32 14.93 2.02
C GLY A 458 -0.31 16.01 1.63
N ASN A 459 0.53 15.72 0.63
CA ASN A 459 1.47 16.70 0.07
C ASN A 459 0.69 17.89 -0.51
N ARG A 460 0.73 19.01 0.21
CA ARG A 460 0.17 20.28 -0.22
C ARG A 460 1.20 20.90 -1.17
N GLY A 461 0.93 20.87 -2.47
CA GLY A 461 1.76 21.58 -3.44
C GLY A 461 1.94 23.05 -3.06
N PRO A 462 2.93 23.75 -3.63
CA PRO A 462 3.17 25.16 -3.31
C PRO A 462 1.89 25.98 -3.56
N GLY A 463 1.40 26.66 -2.52
CA GLY A 463 0.23 27.55 -2.61
C GLY A 463 -1.10 27.01 -2.07
N ARG A 464 -1.19 25.75 -1.59
CA ARG A 464 -2.42 25.28 -0.92
C ARG A 464 -2.48 25.74 0.53
N ILE A 465 -3.55 26.46 0.89
CA ILE A 465 -3.80 26.93 2.25
C ILE A 465 -4.16 25.72 3.13
N PRO A 466 -3.51 25.55 4.30
CA PRO A 466 -3.90 24.56 5.30
C PRO A 466 -5.38 24.65 5.70
N LEU A 467 -5.97 23.54 6.14
CA LEU A 467 -7.34 23.57 6.67
C LEU A 467 -7.41 24.50 7.88
N ASP A 468 -8.22 25.55 7.76
CA ASP A 468 -8.52 26.47 8.85
C ASP A 468 -9.38 25.82 9.94
N TRP A 469 -9.49 26.49 11.08
CA TRP A 469 -10.22 25.97 12.23
C TRP A 469 -11.71 25.75 11.95
N THR A 470 -12.36 26.71 11.29
CA THR A 470 -13.79 26.65 10.96
C THR A 470 -14.10 25.43 10.09
N THR A 471 -13.27 25.17 9.08
CA THR A 471 -13.44 24.01 8.18
C THR A 471 -13.17 22.70 8.91
N ARG A 472 -12.14 22.65 9.76
CA ARG A 472 -11.86 21.46 10.60
C ARG A 472 -13.05 21.11 11.49
N LEU A 473 -13.61 22.11 12.18
CA LEU A 473 -14.75 21.91 13.08
C LEU A 473 -16.03 21.52 12.32
N SER A 474 -16.28 22.12 11.16
CA SER A 474 -17.40 21.74 10.28
C SER A 474 -17.29 20.29 9.79
N ILE A 475 -16.08 19.85 9.39
CA ILE A 475 -15.84 18.47 8.97
C ILE A 475 -16.07 17.50 10.13
N VAL A 476 -15.56 17.82 11.31
CA VAL A 476 -15.75 17.04 12.53
C VAL A 476 -17.22 16.92 12.89
N LEU A 477 -17.98 18.03 12.84
CA LEU A 477 -19.41 18.04 13.13
C LEU A 477 -20.18 17.15 12.14
N GLY A 478 -19.91 17.29 10.85
CA GLY A 478 -20.52 16.44 9.82
C GLY A 478 -20.23 14.96 10.05
N ALA A 479 -18.98 14.61 10.34
CA ALA A 479 -18.60 13.24 10.68
C ALA A 479 -19.33 12.73 11.95
N ALA A 480 -19.47 13.56 12.99
CA ALA A 480 -20.21 13.20 14.19
C ALA A 480 -21.69 12.91 13.90
N GLN A 481 -22.34 13.76 13.10
CA GLN A 481 -23.74 13.60 12.69
C GLN A 481 -23.95 12.34 11.85
N GLY A 482 -23.06 12.07 10.89
CA GLY A 482 -23.07 10.83 10.10
C GLY A 482 -22.90 9.58 10.97
N LEU A 483 -21.98 9.60 11.94
CA LEU A 483 -21.74 8.47 12.82
C LEU A 483 -22.89 8.24 13.80
N SER A 484 -23.47 9.32 14.35
CA SER A 484 -24.66 9.25 15.19
C SER A 484 -25.81 8.58 14.43
N LYS A 485 -26.01 8.96 13.16
CA LYS A 485 -27.07 8.36 12.34
C LYS A 485 -26.87 6.87 12.07
N ILE A 486 -25.61 6.42 11.94
CA ILE A 486 -25.27 4.99 11.85
C ILE A 486 -25.60 4.28 13.17
N HIS A 487 -25.23 4.88 14.31
CA HIS A 487 -25.50 4.31 15.64
C HIS A 487 -27.00 4.21 15.95
N ASP A 488 -27.86 5.04 15.37
CA ASP A 488 -29.32 4.93 15.52
C ASP A 488 -29.91 3.70 14.82
N GLN A 489 -29.17 3.05 13.90
CA GLN A 489 -29.65 1.87 13.21
C GLN A 489 -29.52 0.62 14.09
N MET A 490 -30.55 -0.23 14.08
CA MET A 490 -30.56 -1.51 14.78
C MET A 490 -30.60 -2.69 13.80
N ILE A 491 -29.78 -3.71 14.08
CA ILE A 491 -29.78 -5.02 13.42
C ILE A 491 -29.88 -6.07 14.52
N ASP A 492 -30.86 -6.97 14.43
CA ASP A 492 -31.07 -8.06 15.40
C ASP A 492 -31.03 -7.58 16.87
N ASN A 493 -31.73 -6.49 17.17
CA ASN A 493 -31.79 -5.83 18.48
C ASN A 493 -30.44 -5.28 19.00
N THR A 494 -29.46 -5.06 18.12
CA THR A 494 -28.18 -4.43 18.46
C THR A 494 -27.91 -3.22 17.57
N ASN A 495 -27.38 -2.14 18.14
CA ASN A 495 -27.00 -0.96 17.37
C ASN A 495 -25.83 -1.27 16.44
N LEU A 496 -25.88 -0.77 15.21
CA LEU A 496 -24.87 -0.99 14.18
C LEU A 496 -23.61 -0.16 14.45
N PRO A 497 -22.43 -0.78 14.72
CA PRO A 497 -21.17 -0.06 14.71
C PRO A 497 -20.67 0.17 13.27
N HIS A 498 -19.96 1.27 13.07
CA HIS A 498 -19.18 1.55 11.86
C HIS A 498 -18.00 0.58 11.74
N GLY A 499 -17.20 0.41 12.80
CA GLY A 499 -16.15 -0.61 12.93
C GLY A 499 -14.83 -0.32 12.21
N ASN A 500 -14.78 0.67 11.32
CA ASN A 500 -13.58 1.03 10.56
C ASN A 500 -13.34 2.54 10.51
N LEU A 501 -13.63 3.28 11.59
CA LEU A 501 -13.56 4.73 11.56
C LEU A 501 -12.10 5.22 11.58
N LYS A 502 -11.78 6.16 10.68
CA LYS A 502 -10.47 6.80 10.52
C LYS A 502 -10.56 7.99 9.56
N SER A 503 -9.56 8.87 9.54
CA SER A 503 -9.57 10.07 8.68
C SER A 503 -9.60 9.77 7.18
N SER A 504 -9.14 8.60 6.72
CA SER A 504 -9.26 8.18 5.32
C SER A 504 -10.67 7.75 4.92
N ASN A 505 -11.55 7.51 5.89
CA ASN A 505 -12.95 7.14 5.68
C ASN A 505 -13.91 8.32 5.95
N VAL A 506 -13.38 9.51 6.24
CA VAL A 506 -14.14 10.77 6.26
C VAL A 506 -13.81 11.49 4.97
N LEU A 507 -14.75 11.51 4.04
CA LEU A 507 -14.60 12.14 2.72
C LEU A 507 -15.26 13.52 2.73
N VAL A 508 -14.82 14.41 1.85
CA VAL A 508 -15.40 15.76 1.73
C VAL A 508 -15.96 15.93 0.32
N ASP A 509 -17.22 16.34 0.24
CA ASP A 509 -17.86 16.62 -1.03
C ASP A 509 -17.41 17.98 -1.61
N LYS A 510 -17.94 18.33 -2.79
CA LYS A 510 -17.61 19.58 -3.49
C LYS A 510 -18.01 20.85 -2.72
N ASP A 511 -19.01 20.73 -1.84
CA ASP A 511 -19.58 21.84 -1.08
C ASP A 511 -18.90 21.98 0.31
N GLY A 512 -17.92 21.12 0.61
CA GLY A 512 -17.20 21.12 1.88
C GLY A 512 -17.89 20.30 2.97
N VAL A 513 -18.94 19.54 2.63
CA VAL A 513 -19.67 18.69 3.58
C VAL A 513 -18.90 17.39 3.79
N ALA A 514 -18.68 17.04 5.06
CA ALA A 514 -18.03 15.79 5.42
C ALA A 514 -19.00 14.61 5.40
N CYS A 515 -18.57 13.50 4.81
CA CYS A 515 -19.34 12.29 4.62
C CYS A 515 -18.55 11.06 5.10
N ILE A 516 -19.14 10.25 5.98
CA ILE A 516 -18.57 8.97 6.41
C ILE A 516 -18.78 7.93 5.31
N SER A 517 -17.70 7.20 4.99
CA SER A 517 -17.68 6.11 4.01
C SER A 517 -17.34 4.77 4.66
N ASP A 518 -17.52 3.67 3.91
CA ASP A 518 -17.07 2.32 4.31
C ASP A 518 -17.71 1.72 5.57
N PHE A 519 -18.88 2.22 5.99
CA PHE A 519 -19.69 1.61 7.04
C PHE A 519 -20.36 0.31 6.55
N GLY A 520 -20.73 -0.57 7.49
CA GLY A 520 -21.44 -1.82 7.18
C GLY A 520 -20.59 -2.91 6.52
N LEU A 521 -19.40 -2.60 6.00
CA LEU A 521 -18.51 -3.60 5.37
C LEU A 521 -17.98 -4.64 6.37
N ALA A 522 -17.96 -4.32 7.66
CA ALA A 522 -17.67 -5.28 8.73
C ALA A 522 -18.68 -6.43 8.77
N LEU A 523 -19.93 -6.20 8.38
CA LEU A 523 -21.00 -7.21 8.36
C LEU A 523 -20.75 -8.29 7.29
N LEU A 524 -19.91 -8.00 6.30
CA LEU A 524 -19.55 -8.94 5.23
C LEU A 524 -18.40 -9.87 5.62
N LEU A 525 -17.84 -9.70 6.82
CA LEU A 525 -16.67 -10.42 7.31
C LEU A 525 -17.04 -11.33 8.46
N SER A 526 -16.36 -12.46 8.60
CA SER A 526 -16.47 -13.25 9.83
C SER A 526 -15.92 -12.45 11.03
N PRO A 527 -16.34 -12.72 12.28
CA PRO A 527 -15.83 -12.00 13.46
C PRO A 527 -14.29 -12.03 13.60
N ILE A 528 -13.67 -13.14 13.18
CA ILE A 528 -12.21 -13.31 13.15
C ILE A 528 -11.57 -12.38 12.10
N GLN A 529 -12.15 -12.33 10.90
CA GLN A 529 -11.68 -11.44 9.83
C GLN A 529 -11.92 -9.97 10.17
N THR A 530 -13.03 -9.65 10.83
CA THR A 530 -13.38 -8.30 11.31
C THR A 530 -12.28 -7.75 12.22
N THR A 531 -11.86 -8.53 13.21
CA THR A 531 -10.83 -8.11 14.18
C THR A 531 -9.43 -8.08 13.57
N ALA A 532 -9.13 -8.94 12.59
CA ALA A 532 -7.81 -8.98 11.96
C ALA A 532 -7.64 -7.93 10.84
N ARG A 533 -8.71 -7.56 10.13
CA ARG A 533 -8.62 -6.83 8.85
C ARG A 533 -9.10 -5.38 8.90
N LEU A 534 -9.98 -5.01 9.83
CA LEU A 534 -10.39 -3.62 9.97
C LEU A 534 -9.21 -2.81 10.53
N GLY A 535 -8.75 -1.87 9.72
CA GLY A 535 -7.61 -0.98 9.97
C GLY A 535 -8.05 0.42 10.40
N GLY A 536 -9.15 0.51 11.15
CA GLY A 536 -9.60 1.73 11.81
C GLY A 536 -8.89 1.96 13.14
N TYR A 537 -9.10 3.11 13.77
CA TYR A 537 -8.52 3.44 15.08
C TYR A 537 -9.11 2.50 16.14
N ARG A 538 -8.25 1.74 16.85
CA ARG A 538 -8.72 0.71 17.79
C ARG A 538 -8.87 1.24 19.21
N ALA A 539 -9.99 0.87 19.83
CA ALA A 539 -10.22 1.07 21.24
C ALA A 539 -9.51 -0.01 22.09
N PRO A 540 -9.05 0.30 23.33
CA PRO A 540 -8.30 -0.64 24.16
C PRO A 540 -9.02 -1.98 24.42
N GLU A 541 -10.34 -1.94 24.65
CA GLU A 541 -11.15 -3.12 24.95
C GLU A 541 -11.31 -4.08 23.77
N GLN A 542 -11.07 -3.61 22.54
CA GLN A 542 -11.14 -4.47 21.34
C GLN A 542 -10.01 -5.52 21.33
N ALA A 543 -8.90 -5.26 22.04
CA ALA A 543 -7.84 -6.24 22.22
C ALA A 543 -8.30 -7.48 23.01
N GLN A 544 -9.25 -7.30 23.95
CA GLN A 544 -9.74 -8.35 24.83
C GLN A 544 -11.01 -9.00 24.30
N THR A 545 -11.97 -8.20 23.83
CA THR A 545 -13.32 -8.68 23.46
C THR A 545 -13.41 -9.19 22.03
N ARG A 546 -12.53 -8.73 21.12
CA ARG A 546 -12.57 -9.03 19.66
C ARG A 546 -13.95 -8.78 19.03
N LYS A 547 -14.73 -7.86 19.60
CA LYS A 547 -16.05 -7.46 19.11
C LYS A 547 -16.06 -5.98 18.77
N LEU A 548 -16.80 -5.62 17.72
CA LEU A 548 -17.09 -4.23 17.41
C LEU A 548 -18.25 -3.75 18.27
N SER A 549 -18.20 -2.48 18.68
CA SER A 549 -19.29 -1.83 19.42
C SER A 549 -19.40 -0.36 19.05
N ILE A 550 -20.57 0.22 19.26
CA ILE A 550 -20.77 1.66 19.09
C ILE A 550 -19.82 2.47 20.00
N LYS A 551 -19.46 1.94 21.18
CA LYS A 551 -18.50 2.58 22.09
C LYS A 551 -17.06 2.51 21.58
N SER A 552 -16.70 1.47 20.83
CA SER A 552 -15.41 1.43 20.15
C SER A 552 -15.33 2.47 19.03
N ASP A 553 -16.42 2.74 18.30
CA ASP A 553 -16.44 3.82 17.31
C ASP A 553 -16.32 5.21 17.97
N VAL A 554 -16.94 5.42 19.14
CA VAL A 554 -16.79 6.67 19.90
C VAL A 554 -15.32 6.90 20.26
N TYR A 555 -14.60 5.84 20.67
CA TYR A 555 -13.15 5.95 20.90
C TYR A 555 -12.39 6.29 19.61
N SER A 556 -12.69 5.60 18.51
CA SER A 556 -12.11 5.90 17.20
C SER A 556 -12.38 7.35 16.78
N PHE A 557 -13.56 7.89 17.08
CA PHE A 557 -13.92 9.28 16.82
C PHE A 557 -13.11 10.22 17.71
N GLY A 558 -12.89 9.89 18.98
CA GLY A 558 -11.97 10.63 19.85
C GLY A 558 -10.56 10.71 19.28
N VAL A 559 -10.03 9.62 18.73
CA VAL A 559 -8.72 9.63 18.04
C VAL A 559 -8.75 10.51 16.78
N LEU A 560 -9.83 10.49 16.02
CA LEU A 560 -10.03 11.38 14.86
C LEU A 560 -10.03 12.87 15.28
N LEU A 561 -10.70 13.21 16.38
CA LEU A 561 -10.69 14.57 16.93
C LEU A 561 -9.28 15.01 17.32
N LEU A 562 -8.51 14.15 17.97
CA LEU A 562 -7.12 14.43 18.33
C LEU A 562 -6.25 14.60 17.07
N GLU A 563 -6.44 13.79 16.04
CA GLU A 563 -5.74 13.95 14.75
C GLU A 563 -6.03 15.33 14.12
N VAL A 564 -7.29 15.78 14.15
CA VAL A 564 -7.71 17.10 13.64
C VAL A 564 -7.12 18.26 14.47
N LEU A 565 -7.07 18.12 15.79
CA LEU A 565 -6.54 19.15 16.70
C LEU A 565 -5.02 19.28 16.65
N THR A 566 -4.33 18.14 16.54
CA THR A 566 -2.86 18.06 16.66
C THR A 566 -2.14 18.15 15.31
N GLY A 567 -2.86 17.91 14.20
CA GLY A 567 -2.26 17.76 12.88
C GLY A 567 -1.36 16.52 12.74
N ARG A 568 -1.34 15.62 13.74
CA ARG A 568 -0.48 14.42 13.77
C ARG A 568 -1.26 13.18 13.39
N ALA A 569 -0.66 12.32 12.57
CA ALA A 569 -1.25 11.03 12.23
C ALA A 569 -1.17 10.04 13.42
N PRO A 570 -2.27 9.38 13.81
CA PRO A 570 -2.29 8.40 14.90
C PRO A 570 -1.60 7.08 14.55
N THR A 571 -1.03 6.37 15.54
CA THR A 571 -0.56 4.99 15.34
C THR A 571 -1.72 4.04 15.10
N LEU A 572 -1.65 3.23 14.03
CA LEU A 572 -2.67 2.21 13.74
C LEU A 572 -2.48 0.90 14.53
N ASN A 573 -1.39 0.74 15.30
CA ASN A 573 -1.02 -0.49 15.99
C ASN A 573 -0.69 -0.23 17.48
N PHE A 574 -1.43 -0.86 18.40
CA PHE A 574 -1.10 -0.92 19.84
C PHE A 574 0.22 -1.69 20.08
N PRO A 575 1.26 -1.11 20.70
CA PRO A 575 2.33 -1.87 21.33
C PRO A 575 1.93 -2.29 22.76
N PRO A 576 2.47 -3.41 23.30
CA PRO A 576 2.30 -3.74 24.71
C PRO A 576 2.99 -2.72 25.64
N PRO A 577 2.51 -2.58 26.89
CA PRO A 577 2.91 -1.52 27.82
C PRO A 577 4.27 -1.82 28.47
N SER A 578 5.35 -1.76 27.69
CA SER A 578 6.73 -1.77 28.21
C SER A 578 7.73 -1.39 27.12
N ALA A 579 7.68 -0.14 26.65
CA ALA A 579 8.74 0.41 25.81
C ALA A 579 9.07 1.81 26.30
N ASN A 580 10.18 1.92 27.02
CA ASN A 580 10.73 3.20 27.46
C ASN A 580 11.04 4.06 26.23
N VAL A 581 10.47 5.27 26.25
CA VAL A 581 10.62 6.35 25.28
C VAL A 581 12.09 6.77 25.20
N ARG A 582 12.61 6.90 23.96
CA ARG A 582 13.62 7.92 23.57
C ARG A 582 13.79 7.96 22.03
N ASP A 583 13.29 9.08 21.52
CA ASP A 583 13.69 9.97 20.42
C ASP A 583 13.82 9.49 18.96
N ASP A 584 13.03 10.21 18.15
CA ASP A 584 13.25 10.66 16.76
C ASP A 584 13.15 9.65 15.61
N GLU A 585 12.05 8.90 15.57
CA GLU A 585 11.43 8.54 14.28
C GLU A 585 9.92 8.77 14.38
N GLU A 586 9.34 9.27 13.30
CA GLU A 586 7.93 9.56 12.98
C GLU A 586 7.04 8.30 13.05
N GLN A 587 7.15 7.58 14.16
CA GLN A 587 6.23 6.55 14.60
C GLN A 587 4.95 7.28 14.96
N GLY A 588 3.84 6.87 14.34
CA GLY A 588 2.52 7.36 14.71
C GLY A 588 2.42 7.40 16.24
N VAL A 589 1.89 8.50 16.76
CA VAL A 589 1.80 8.72 18.20
C VAL A 589 0.51 8.06 18.68
N ASP A 590 0.57 7.39 19.85
CA ASP A 590 -0.64 7.06 20.58
C ASP A 590 -1.22 8.38 21.08
N LEU A 591 -1.99 9.05 20.22
CA LEU A 591 -2.45 10.42 20.44
C LEU A 591 -3.19 10.52 21.78
N PRO A 592 -4.14 9.64 22.13
CA PRO A 592 -4.78 9.70 23.45
C PRO A 592 -3.81 9.66 24.62
N ARG A 593 -2.79 8.78 24.59
CA ARG A 593 -1.82 8.68 25.69
C ARG A 593 -0.85 9.85 25.73
N TRP A 594 -0.37 10.30 24.57
CA TRP A 594 0.53 11.45 24.47
C TRP A 594 -0.16 12.73 24.94
N VAL A 595 -1.36 13.02 24.43
CA VAL A 595 -2.14 14.19 24.83
C VAL A 595 -2.41 14.20 26.33
N ARG A 596 -2.84 13.07 26.92
CA ARG A 596 -3.03 12.97 28.37
C ARG A 596 -1.75 13.22 29.16
N SER A 597 -0.60 12.80 28.64
CA SER A 597 0.69 13.04 29.29
C SER A 597 1.05 14.51 29.31
N VAL A 598 0.76 15.24 28.22
CA VAL A 598 1.07 16.68 28.11
C VAL A 598 0.09 17.50 28.95
N VAL A 599 -1.21 17.22 28.83
CA VAL A 599 -2.29 17.97 29.53
C VAL A 599 -2.28 17.76 31.05
N ARG A 600 -1.72 16.67 31.56
CA ARG A 600 -1.66 16.40 33.01
C ARG A 600 -0.74 17.36 33.75
N ASP A 601 0.32 17.83 33.10
CA ASP A 601 1.40 18.54 33.77
C ASP A 601 1.21 20.08 33.71
N GLU A 602 0.48 20.60 32.69
CA GLU A 602 -0.17 21.93 32.62
C GLU A 602 -0.90 22.04 31.25
N TRP A 603 -1.96 22.86 31.12
CA TRP A 603 -2.58 23.08 29.79
C TRP A 603 -1.64 23.91 28.91
N THR A 604 -0.99 23.27 27.94
CA THR A 604 -0.08 23.95 27.00
C THR A 604 -0.65 23.97 25.59
N ALA A 605 -0.48 25.09 24.87
CA ALA A 605 -0.83 25.20 23.45
C ALA A 605 0.02 24.27 22.54
N GLU A 606 1.03 23.61 23.11
CA GLU A 606 1.98 22.70 22.43
C GLU A 606 1.31 21.45 21.86
N VAL A 607 0.10 21.12 22.32
CA VAL A 607 -0.66 19.97 21.81
C VAL A 607 -1.29 20.28 20.45
N PHE A 608 -1.61 21.54 20.18
CA PHE A 608 -2.33 21.94 18.99
C PHE A 608 -1.42 22.04 17.77
N ASP A 609 -2.03 21.81 16.61
CA ASP A 609 -1.39 22.02 15.33
C ASP A 609 -0.87 23.46 15.23
N THR A 610 0.43 23.61 15.00
CA THR A 610 1.08 24.93 14.87
C THR A 610 0.48 25.74 13.72
N GLU A 611 -0.13 25.06 12.74
CA GLU A 611 -0.91 25.67 11.66
C GLU A 611 -2.22 26.31 12.13
N LEU A 612 -2.78 25.90 13.26
CA LEU A 612 -3.98 26.52 13.83
C LEU A 612 -3.63 27.69 14.75
N LEU A 613 -2.46 27.63 15.42
CA LEU A 613 -1.98 28.69 16.32
C LEU A 613 -1.74 30.05 15.62
N ARG A 614 -1.81 30.10 14.28
CA ARG A 614 -1.78 31.37 13.53
C ARG A 614 -3.06 32.20 13.67
N TYR A 615 -4.19 31.57 14.01
CA TYR A 615 -5.47 32.24 14.15
C TYR A 615 -5.65 32.73 15.59
N LYS A 616 -6.04 33.99 15.76
CA LYS A 616 -6.31 34.56 17.08
C LYS A 616 -7.67 34.10 17.61
N ASN A 617 -7.80 33.99 18.93
CA ASN A 617 -9.05 33.75 19.66
C ASN A 617 -9.76 32.40 19.42
N ILE A 618 -9.08 31.41 18.82
CA ILE A 618 -9.66 30.06 18.64
C ILE A 618 -9.17 29.04 19.69
N GLU A 619 -8.27 29.44 20.60
CA GLU A 619 -7.69 28.54 21.60
C GLU A 619 -8.73 27.96 22.56
N GLU A 620 -9.67 28.78 23.03
CA GLU A 620 -10.77 28.32 23.89
C GLU A 620 -11.65 27.28 23.18
N GLU A 621 -11.92 27.49 21.88
CA GLU A 621 -12.69 26.57 21.04
C GLU A 621 -11.93 25.25 20.83
N MET A 622 -10.61 25.32 20.58
CA MET A 622 -9.75 24.14 20.45
C MET A 622 -9.66 23.35 21.76
N VAL A 623 -9.57 24.04 22.90
CA VAL A 623 -9.59 23.42 24.23
C VAL A 623 -10.94 22.77 24.51
N ALA A 624 -12.06 23.39 24.12
CA ALA A 624 -13.37 22.78 24.23
C ALA A 624 -13.46 21.48 23.40
N LEU A 625 -13.01 21.49 22.13
CA LEU A 625 -13.01 20.28 21.29
C LEU A 625 -12.05 19.21 21.85
N LEU A 626 -10.94 19.61 22.45
CA LEU A 626 -9.98 18.71 23.10
C LEU A 626 -10.62 17.96 24.28
N HIS A 627 -11.44 18.63 25.08
CA HIS A 627 -12.21 17.96 26.14
C HIS A 627 -13.17 16.91 25.57
N VAL A 628 -13.88 17.23 24.48
CA VAL A 628 -14.75 16.27 23.78
C VAL A 628 -13.92 15.08 23.28
N ALA A 629 -12.75 15.33 22.69
CA ALA A 629 -11.85 14.29 22.20
C ALA A 629 -11.39 13.36 23.32
N LEU A 630 -10.99 13.89 24.47
CA LEU A 630 -10.56 13.12 25.63
C LEU A 630 -11.70 12.31 26.28
N ALA A 631 -12.92 12.88 26.33
CA ALA A 631 -14.12 12.17 26.78
C ALA A 631 -14.46 10.99 25.86
N CYS A 632 -14.39 11.20 24.54
CA CYS A 632 -14.60 10.15 23.54
C CYS A 632 -13.52 9.05 23.64
N ALA A 633 -12.26 9.42 23.85
CA ALA A 633 -11.14 8.51 23.92
C ALA A 633 -10.94 7.84 25.30
N ALA A 634 -11.89 7.95 26.24
CA ALA A 634 -11.77 7.38 27.59
C ALA A 634 -11.45 5.87 27.56
N GLU A 635 -10.61 5.38 28.48
CA GLU A 635 -10.20 3.97 28.49
C GLU A 635 -11.38 3.02 28.73
N GLN A 636 -12.28 3.38 29.64
CA GLN A 636 -13.48 2.60 29.96
C GLN A 636 -14.63 2.95 29.00
N PRO A 637 -15.21 1.97 28.28
CA PRO A 637 -16.30 2.21 27.33
C PRO A 637 -17.53 2.90 27.93
N GLU A 638 -17.81 2.65 29.20
CA GLU A 638 -18.99 3.16 29.91
C GLU A 638 -18.90 4.65 30.19
N LYS A 639 -17.68 5.20 30.23
CA LYS A 639 -17.42 6.63 30.45
C LYS A 639 -17.50 7.46 29.17
N ARG A 640 -17.50 6.82 28.02
CA ARG A 640 -17.55 7.52 26.73
C ARG A 640 -18.97 8.03 26.49
N PRO A 641 -19.17 9.24 25.95
CA PRO A 641 -20.50 9.71 25.55
C PRO A 641 -21.10 8.83 24.43
N SER A 642 -22.39 9.00 24.16
CA SER A 642 -23.01 8.58 22.91
C SER A 642 -22.67 9.56 21.78
N MET A 643 -22.73 9.13 20.52
CA MET A 643 -22.46 10.06 19.42
C MET A 643 -23.48 11.20 19.32
N GLY A 644 -24.73 10.99 19.74
CA GLY A 644 -25.71 12.06 19.83
C GLY A 644 -25.36 13.12 20.88
N GLU A 645 -24.75 12.72 22.00
CA GLU A 645 -24.20 13.67 22.98
C GLU A 645 -22.94 14.37 22.42
N VAL A 646 -22.07 13.65 21.71
CA VAL A 646 -20.89 14.24 21.05
C VAL A 646 -21.30 15.31 20.05
N VAL A 647 -22.33 15.08 19.24
CA VAL A 647 -22.87 16.08 18.30
C VAL A 647 -23.26 17.36 19.06
N LYS A 648 -24.02 17.25 20.15
CA LYS A 648 -24.41 18.41 20.97
C LYS A 648 -23.19 19.13 21.56
N MET A 649 -22.23 18.37 22.12
CA MET A 649 -21.01 18.94 22.68
C MET A 649 -20.21 19.72 21.64
N VAL A 650 -20.15 19.25 20.39
CA VAL A 650 -19.44 19.93 19.29
C VAL A 650 -20.24 21.15 18.79
N GLU A 651 -21.57 21.07 18.73
CA GLU A 651 -22.45 22.19 18.35
C GLU A 651 -22.42 23.34 19.37
N GLU A 652 -22.19 23.04 20.65
CA GLU A 652 -22.09 24.05 21.72
C GLU A 652 -20.77 24.84 21.68
N ILE A 653 -19.76 24.40 20.92
CA ILE A 653 -18.51 25.13 20.72
C ILE A 653 -18.81 26.36 19.85
N ARG A 654 -18.84 27.53 20.48
CA ARG A 654 -19.12 28.81 19.81
C ARG A 654 -18.00 29.17 18.86
N VAL A 655 -18.25 29.11 17.56
CA VAL A 655 -17.30 29.54 16.53
C VAL A 655 -17.43 31.04 16.30
N VAL A 656 -16.45 31.82 16.73
CA VAL A 656 -16.29 33.18 16.20
C VAL A 656 -15.64 33.05 14.83
N GLN A 657 -16.33 33.44 13.75
CA GLN A 657 -15.76 33.42 12.39
C GLN A 657 -14.33 33.97 12.43
N SER A 658 -13.36 33.19 11.94
CA SER A 658 -11.94 33.55 11.98
C SER A 658 -11.76 34.97 11.39
N PRO A 659 -11.21 35.94 12.13
CA PRO A 659 -11.03 37.29 11.61
C PRO A 659 -10.06 37.23 10.42
N LEU A 660 -10.55 37.59 9.24
CA LEU A 660 -9.68 37.92 8.11
C LEU A 660 -8.75 39.05 8.54
N GLY A 661 -7.48 38.98 8.12
CA GLY A 661 -6.57 40.10 8.27
C GLY A 661 -7.13 41.31 7.54
N ASP A 662 -7.42 42.36 8.29
CA ASP A 662 -7.62 43.70 7.75
C ASP A 662 -6.33 44.13 7.05
N GLU A 663 -6.27 43.94 5.72
CA GLU A 663 -5.54 44.77 4.75
C GLU A 663 -5.73 44.16 3.35
N PHE A 664 -6.91 44.35 2.75
CA PHE A 664 -7.00 44.59 1.30
C PHE A 664 -8.32 45.31 0.98
N ASP A 665 -8.15 46.43 0.31
CA ASP A 665 -9.13 47.50 0.11
C ASP A 665 -10.27 47.12 -0.84
N GLY A 666 -11.46 47.68 -0.58
CA GLY A 666 -12.40 48.14 -1.61
C GLY A 666 -13.25 47.13 -2.41
N SER A 667 -14.51 46.98 -1.95
CA SER A 667 -15.73 46.68 -2.74
C SER A 667 -16.05 45.23 -3.13
N SER A 668 -16.96 44.60 -2.36
CA SER A 668 -18.34 44.25 -2.77
C SER A 668 -18.96 43.21 -1.82
N ASN A 669 -20.18 43.49 -1.37
CA ASN A 669 -20.97 42.64 -0.48
C ASN A 669 -21.28 41.27 -1.11
N SER A 670 -20.80 40.18 -0.51
CA SER A 670 -21.61 38.96 -0.28
C SER A 670 -20.95 38.02 0.73
N THR A 671 -21.74 37.62 1.73
CA THR A 671 -21.43 36.68 2.80
C THR A 671 -21.21 35.27 2.25
N ARG A 672 -19.96 34.79 2.19
CA ARG A 672 -19.64 33.36 2.01
C ARG A 672 -18.24 33.05 2.55
N SER A 673 -18.13 32.06 3.42
CA SER A 673 -16.86 31.48 3.90
C SER A 673 -15.96 31.05 2.73
N PRO A 674 -14.62 31.07 2.87
CA PRO A 674 -13.72 30.76 1.77
C PRO A 674 -13.85 29.26 1.43
N SER A 675 -14.30 28.98 0.21
CA SER A 675 -14.40 27.64 -0.37
C SER A 675 -13.03 26.98 -0.44
N LEU A 676 -12.97 25.67 -0.11
CA LEU A 676 -11.86 24.78 -0.49
C LEU A 676 -11.53 25.01 -1.97
N ALA A 677 -10.28 25.36 -2.29
CA ALA A 677 -9.87 25.70 -3.64
C ALA A 677 -10.19 24.54 -4.60
N VAL A 678 -11.18 24.77 -5.46
CA VAL A 678 -11.54 23.89 -6.58
C VAL A 678 -10.38 23.93 -7.57
N THR A 679 -9.81 22.77 -7.90
CA THR A 679 -8.91 22.66 -9.05
C THR A 679 -9.74 22.86 -10.32
N GLU A 680 -9.64 24.04 -10.94
CA GLU A 680 -10.13 24.28 -12.30
C GLU A 680 -9.28 23.46 -13.29
N ASP A 681 -9.90 22.44 -13.90
CA ASP A 681 -9.42 21.83 -15.13
C ASP A 681 -10.48 22.04 -16.20
N SER A 682 -10.31 23.08 -17.03
CA SER A 682 -10.76 23.15 -18.43
C SER A 682 -10.53 24.56 -19.00
N ARG A 683 -9.36 24.79 -19.61
CA ARG A 683 -9.29 25.73 -20.74
C ARG A 683 -9.35 24.95 -22.04
N VAL A 684 -10.55 24.96 -22.59
CA VAL A 684 -10.82 24.88 -24.02
C VAL A 684 -9.97 25.95 -24.72
N SER A 685 -9.11 25.53 -25.63
CA SER A 685 -8.60 26.39 -26.69
C SER A 685 -9.27 25.95 -27.99
N SER A 686 -10.18 26.84 -28.43
CA SER A 686 -10.69 27.12 -29.78
C SER A 686 -10.09 26.34 -30.94
#